data_AF-A0A1T4UI16-F1
#
_entry.id   AF-A0A1T4UI16-F1
#
_cell.length_a   1.000
_cell.length_b   1.000
_cell.length_c   1.000
_cell.angle_alpha   90.00
_cell.angle_beta   90.00
_cell.angle_gamma   90.00
#
_symmetry.space_group_name_H-M   'P 1'
#
loop_
_entity.id
_entity.type
_entity.pdbx_description
1 polymer ?
#
loop_
_entity_poly.entity_id
_entity_poly.type
_entity_poly.pdbx_seq_one_letter_code
_entity_poly.pdbx_strand_id
1 'polypeptide(L)'
;MSVINVVSRPLWEVFYGNPKKVTTVGRLLENPFKPTDVKYQEILANINKAKHDHDEHYLRCSFCNSPLYGRRNTGEKDSKEQFTYAFCHNKHAKDSNIEKISSCPFYTGAGNDLYKSYCSDKENEWRTNSKYDVISELERSKSVLSQSIINSHFIFSNDDEVNTRRKPDIYFEDQQANKWAVEFYRSWITTYVAYSREAFFRKQGINLLWLFPVDNGINSAAVEDYIMFGSNNSYLAIKEQHRAANNVFYFGEKQLTATNKNGELTVLAKYPVINKLSDNEFDVEFLSKEVSISEMSLSPNERLPFAVDTKPNLMNYRNDVAYHLVRLRKAYRYCKAHLSYTDIPSSILTALKAVRDNLVNFEFQNNHTQNRVNTLSLRLQSYCSRAGKNASYSRSKAAANLLTARDLRRNLTVVPLRKFKQVDFDNLKRLGNCIPNLKITSQFISMGEFYTELNTGIEGLNQLKQQRVKTSHALLTLRKLERRVGCFEYLSQEHISKTNELRSDLDFALVSSRTSAIVAHLNQKIDKAITRSFRHYLTTDIRKVRSLLQSFSSRIKPLSYMSKDDIEQMNQGEITQALTLLRSLDPELDRAKGRLSDVRYTAEKRTVERLQKSLNKAKNYHADITTKLVAKENRLFQEKLWHEERLKRINTQKEEFLTSLKRLHELYLVLKSLELSPGNVMQRFDLALLHNEEAIIISRKINEYLDSSDSSIDSDVSYLNYTDKNSCKQLVDEYWSIFGVFKSDADLKLASEFDALTDKLELLNAAIRKREKNVTDLHAIQLERESLLSYVKHYGFQALDERLKRSRWHSLCRQAESLLSPSWSQKENVRGKNGDKNANREQRDHNASVLTQIRYQERDIRRYCSVYVTNKGVKLNLNGTYGQLKRNINILNEEYLSNSTKLILESKLSAISELYASTINDQ
;
A
#
# COMPACT_ATOMS: atom_id res chain seq x y z
N MET A 1 -26.69 22.53 -64.53
CA MET A 1 -26.40 22.90 -63.13
C MET A 1 -25.62 21.75 -62.50
N SER A 2 -24.42 22.01 -61.99
CA SER A 2 -23.52 20.98 -61.46
C SER A 2 -24.00 20.53 -60.08
N VAL A 3 -24.34 19.25 -59.94
CA VAL A 3 -24.62 18.61 -58.63
C VAL A 3 -23.44 18.85 -57.70
N ILE A 4 -23.66 19.50 -56.56
CA ILE A 4 -22.61 19.72 -55.56
C ILE A 4 -22.43 18.41 -54.79
N ASN A 5 -21.38 17.68 -55.11
CA ASN A 5 -21.00 16.45 -54.41
C ASN A 5 -20.26 16.79 -53.11
N VAL A 6 -20.74 16.30 -51.96
CA VAL A 6 -20.09 16.50 -50.66
C VAL A 6 -19.44 15.20 -50.21
N VAL A 7 -18.14 15.22 -49.89
CA VAL A 7 -17.43 14.08 -49.31
C VAL A 7 -17.45 14.18 -47.78
N SER A 8 -17.97 13.15 -47.10
CA SER A 8 -17.98 13.11 -45.64
C SER A 8 -16.61 12.73 -45.09
N ARG A 9 -16.13 13.49 -44.10
CA ARG A 9 -14.86 13.24 -43.40
C ARG A 9 -13.66 13.11 -44.37
N PRO A 10 -13.42 14.13 -45.22
CA PRO A 10 -12.41 14.05 -46.28
C PRO A 10 -10.98 13.81 -45.75
N LEU A 11 -10.69 14.17 -44.50
CA LEU A 11 -9.38 13.97 -43.86
C LEU A 11 -9.22 12.60 -43.19
N TRP A 12 -10.22 11.71 -43.25
CA TRP A 12 -10.14 10.40 -42.61
C TRP A 12 -9.14 9.49 -43.35
N GLU A 13 -8.06 9.11 -42.68
CA GLU A 13 -7.06 8.17 -43.20
C GLU A 13 -7.61 6.73 -43.27
N VAL A 14 -7.43 6.08 -44.42
CA VAL A 14 -7.93 4.75 -44.74
C VAL A 14 -6.86 3.93 -45.48
N PHE A 15 -6.81 2.63 -45.21
CA PHE A 15 -6.07 1.67 -46.03
C PHE A 15 -6.94 1.29 -47.24
N TYR A 16 -6.40 1.37 -48.46
CA TYR A 16 -7.10 0.97 -49.67
C TYR A 16 -6.25 0.05 -50.56
N GLY A 17 -6.90 -0.92 -51.22
CA GLY A 17 -6.27 -1.83 -52.17
C GLY A 17 -5.28 -2.82 -51.56
N ASN A 18 -4.51 -3.48 -52.45
CA ASN A 18 -3.44 -4.41 -52.11
C ASN A 18 -2.20 -4.09 -52.99
N PRO A 19 -1.02 -3.75 -52.43
CA PRO A 19 -0.70 -3.62 -51.00
C PRO A 19 -1.35 -2.38 -50.36
N LYS A 20 -1.66 -2.49 -49.07
CA LYS A 20 -2.45 -1.56 -48.23
C LYS A 20 -1.85 -0.15 -48.16
N LYS A 21 -2.02 0.66 -49.21
CA LYS A 21 -1.65 2.08 -49.20
C LYS A 21 -2.58 2.85 -48.26
N VAL A 22 -2.02 3.80 -47.52
CA VAL A 22 -2.80 4.73 -46.69
C VAL A 22 -3.06 6.00 -47.50
N THR A 23 -4.30 6.46 -47.54
CA THR A 23 -4.69 7.76 -48.11
C THR A 23 -5.82 8.37 -47.30
N THR A 24 -6.28 9.58 -47.62
CA THR A 24 -7.50 10.16 -47.04
C THR A 24 -8.73 9.87 -47.90
N VAL A 25 -9.92 9.84 -47.28
CA VAL A 25 -11.19 9.65 -47.99
C VAL A 25 -11.41 10.70 -49.08
N GLY A 26 -11.03 11.96 -48.83
CA GLY A 26 -11.09 13.05 -49.79
C GLY A 26 -10.26 12.72 -51.03
N ARG A 27 -8.96 12.45 -50.84
CA ARG A 27 -8.04 12.10 -51.94
C ARG A 27 -8.39 10.81 -52.67
N LEU A 28 -9.01 9.86 -51.97
CA LEU A 28 -9.48 8.62 -52.59
C LEU A 28 -10.64 8.84 -53.56
N LEU A 29 -11.50 9.84 -53.27
CA LEU A 29 -12.70 10.16 -54.04
C LEU A 29 -12.51 11.34 -55.01
N GLU A 30 -11.50 12.17 -54.78
CA GLU A 30 -11.05 13.21 -55.69
C GLU A 30 -10.26 12.58 -56.84
N ASN A 31 -10.79 12.71 -58.06
CA ASN A 31 -10.12 12.27 -59.26
C ASN A 31 -10.24 13.37 -60.33
N PRO A 32 -9.13 13.88 -60.90
CA PRO A 32 -9.19 14.94 -61.91
C PRO A 32 -9.84 14.49 -63.22
N PHE A 33 -9.99 13.19 -63.46
CA PHE A 33 -10.52 12.61 -64.70
C PHE A 33 -11.89 11.93 -64.53
N LYS A 34 -12.40 11.78 -63.30
CA LYS A 34 -13.68 11.10 -63.02
C LYS A 34 -14.51 11.87 -61.99
N PRO A 35 -15.82 12.05 -62.23
CA PRO A 35 -16.74 12.56 -61.21
C PRO A 35 -16.69 11.74 -59.92
N THR A 36 -16.85 12.41 -58.77
CA THR A 36 -16.78 11.80 -57.42
C THR A 36 -17.74 10.63 -57.24
N ASP A 37 -18.93 10.72 -57.84
CA ASP A 37 -19.97 9.69 -57.79
C ASP A 37 -19.54 8.42 -58.53
N VAL A 38 -18.97 8.56 -59.73
CA VAL A 38 -18.40 7.43 -60.49
C VAL A 38 -17.30 6.76 -59.69
N LYS A 39 -16.39 7.56 -59.11
CA LYS A 39 -15.28 7.02 -58.31
C LYS A 39 -15.76 6.30 -57.05
N TYR A 40 -16.77 6.86 -56.38
CA TYR A 40 -17.40 6.23 -55.22
C TYR A 40 -18.04 4.87 -55.58
N GLN A 41 -18.73 4.78 -56.73
CA GLN A 41 -19.32 3.51 -57.19
C GLN A 41 -18.26 2.46 -57.55
N GLU A 42 -17.13 2.86 -58.16
CA GLU A 42 -16.00 1.96 -58.41
C GLU A 42 -15.45 1.37 -57.11
N ILE A 43 -15.26 2.22 -56.09
CA ILE A 43 -14.75 1.77 -54.78
C ILE A 43 -15.75 0.85 -54.11
N LEU A 44 -17.05 1.13 -54.19
CA LEU A 44 -18.10 0.25 -53.67
C LEU A 44 -18.10 -1.11 -54.37
N ALA A 45 -17.99 -1.13 -55.70
CA ALA A 45 -17.89 -2.36 -56.47
C ALA A 45 -16.66 -3.19 -56.04
N ASN A 46 -15.51 -2.53 -55.83
CA ASN A 46 -14.30 -3.19 -55.37
C ASN A 46 -14.40 -3.68 -53.91
N ILE A 47 -15.08 -2.95 -53.02
CA ILE A 47 -15.38 -3.42 -51.65
C ILE A 47 -16.22 -4.70 -51.71
N ASN A 48 -17.26 -4.72 -52.54
CA ASN A 48 -18.14 -5.89 -52.67
C ASN A 48 -17.41 -7.07 -53.33
N LYS A 49 -16.60 -6.80 -54.37
CA LYS A 49 -15.80 -7.81 -55.05
C LYS A 49 -14.74 -8.43 -54.13
N ALA A 50 -13.95 -7.62 -53.42
CA ALA A 50 -12.94 -8.13 -52.48
C ALA A 50 -13.56 -8.99 -51.36
N LYS A 51 -14.74 -8.58 -50.86
CA LYS A 51 -15.50 -9.35 -49.88
C LYS A 51 -15.97 -10.70 -50.44
N HIS A 52 -16.32 -10.76 -51.72
CA HIS A 52 -16.78 -11.98 -52.39
C HIS A 52 -15.62 -12.92 -52.76
N ASP A 53 -14.54 -12.38 -53.32
CA ASP A 53 -13.49 -13.17 -53.99
C ASP A 53 -12.41 -13.69 -53.01
N HIS A 54 -12.10 -12.96 -51.93
CA HIS A 54 -10.91 -13.23 -51.11
C HIS A 54 -11.14 -13.19 -49.59
N ASP A 55 -12.38 -13.00 -49.12
CA ASP A 55 -12.70 -12.68 -47.71
C ASP A 55 -11.84 -11.52 -47.15
N GLU A 56 -11.33 -10.67 -48.04
CA GLU A 56 -10.53 -9.50 -47.72
C GLU A 56 -11.36 -8.22 -47.85
N HIS A 57 -10.89 -7.17 -47.19
CA HIS A 57 -11.56 -5.88 -47.21
C HIS A 57 -10.74 -4.86 -48.01
N TYR A 58 -11.30 -4.45 -49.16
CA TYR A 58 -10.68 -3.47 -50.05
C TYR A 58 -10.42 -2.10 -49.40
N LEU A 59 -11.25 -1.71 -48.43
CA LEU A 59 -11.14 -0.44 -47.71
C LEU A 59 -11.25 -0.65 -46.20
N ARG A 60 -10.28 -0.14 -45.43
CA ARG A 60 -10.21 -0.28 -43.96
C ARG A 60 -9.85 1.04 -43.28
N CYS A 61 -10.30 1.23 -42.04
CA CYS A 61 -9.92 2.38 -41.23
C CYS A 61 -8.44 2.31 -40.83
N SER A 62 -7.66 3.38 -41.01
CA SER A 62 -6.24 3.37 -40.60
C SER A 62 -6.05 3.29 -39.08
N PHE A 63 -7.03 3.76 -38.31
CA PHE A 63 -6.96 3.83 -36.85
C PHE A 63 -7.23 2.47 -36.18
N CYS A 64 -8.41 1.89 -36.40
CA CYS A 64 -8.79 0.63 -35.75
C CYS A 64 -8.57 -0.60 -36.65
N ASN A 65 -8.11 -0.39 -37.89
CA ASN A 65 -7.88 -1.44 -38.89
C ASN A 65 -9.14 -2.26 -39.24
N SER A 66 -10.33 -1.72 -38.99
CA SER A 66 -11.59 -2.40 -39.27
C SER A 66 -12.13 -2.07 -40.67
N PRO A 67 -12.96 -2.94 -41.26
CA PRO A 67 -13.48 -2.76 -42.61
C PRO A 67 -14.45 -1.59 -42.71
N LEU A 68 -14.42 -0.88 -43.84
CA LEU A 68 -15.31 0.23 -44.14
C LEU A 68 -16.31 -0.13 -45.23
N TYR A 69 -17.49 0.46 -45.11
CA TYR A 69 -18.63 0.26 -46.00
C TYR A 69 -19.07 1.61 -46.53
N GLY A 70 -19.46 1.67 -47.81
CA GLY A 70 -19.99 2.91 -48.37
C GLY A 70 -21.43 3.15 -47.93
N ARG A 71 -21.75 4.41 -47.67
CA ARG A 71 -23.08 4.91 -47.37
C ARG A 71 -23.32 6.19 -48.18
N ARG A 72 -24.43 6.23 -48.92
CA ARG A 72 -24.89 7.44 -49.61
C ARG A 72 -26.02 8.06 -48.81
N ASN A 73 -25.90 9.32 -48.44
CA ASN A 73 -26.97 10.08 -47.81
C ASN A 73 -27.49 11.13 -48.81
N THR A 74 -28.81 11.26 -48.90
CA THR A 74 -29.49 12.38 -49.57
C THR A 74 -29.51 13.58 -48.63
N GLY A 75 -29.27 14.79 -49.14
CA GLY A 75 -29.39 16.04 -48.38
C GLY A 75 -30.77 16.23 -47.74
N GLU A 76 -30.89 17.22 -46.84
CA GLU A 76 -32.16 17.59 -46.20
C GLU A 76 -33.29 17.76 -47.22
N LYS A 77 -34.53 17.48 -46.79
CA LYS A 77 -35.75 17.33 -47.61
C LYS A 77 -36.04 18.47 -48.61
N ASP A 78 -35.35 19.61 -48.52
CA ASP A 78 -35.58 20.80 -49.33
C ASP A 78 -34.50 21.07 -50.42
N SER A 79 -33.40 20.31 -50.47
CA SER A 79 -32.38 20.45 -51.54
C SER A 79 -32.20 19.14 -52.33
N LYS A 80 -32.98 18.97 -53.40
CA LYS A 80 -32.96 17.78 -54.28
C LYS A 80 -31.63 17.57 -55.05
N GLU A 81 -30.62 18.42 -54.86
CA GLU A 81 -29.40 18.44 -55.69
C GLU A 81 -28.08 18.20 -54.93
N GLN A 82 -28.12 17.70 -53.67
CA GLN A 82 -26.90 17.37 -52.92
C GLN A 82 -26.85 15.90 -52.46
N PHE A 83 -25.81 15.19 -52.93
CA PHE A 83 -25.45 13.87 -52.42
C PHE A 83 -24.23 13.96 -51.51
N THR A 84 -24.28 13.32 -50.34
CA THR A 84 -23.11 13.13 -49.48
C THR A 84 -22.62 11.69 -49.59
N TYR A 85 -21.38 11.53 -50.08
CA TYR A 85 -20.68 10.24 -50.14
C TYR A 85 -19.93 10.02 -48.83
N ALA A 86 -20.20 8.91 -48.15
CA ALA A 86 -19.60 8.60 -46.86
C ALA A 86 -19.12 7.15 -46.80
N PHE A 87 -18.07 6.93 -46.01
CA PHE A 87 -17.71 5.59 -45.54
C PHE A 87 -18.07 5.48 -44.05
N CYS A 88 -18.40 4.28 -43.59
CA CYS A 88 -18.69 4.01 -42.19
C CYS A 88 -18.24 2.61 -41.77
N HIS A 89 -18.03 2.46 -40.46
CA HIS A 89 -17.84 1.16 -39.83
C HIS A 89 -19.13 0.34 -39.86
N ASN A 90 -19.03 -0.99 -39.89
CA ASN A 90 -20.20 -1.86 -39.74
C ASN A 90 -20.79 -1.71 -38.34
N LYS A 91 -22.05 -1.30 -38.25
CA LYS A 91 -22.80 -1.21 -36.98
C LYS A 91 -23.16 -2.59 -36.38
N HIS A 92 -23.10 -3.65 -37.20
CA HIS A 92 -23.44 -5.03 -36.85
C HIS A 92 -22.22 -5.96 -36.91
N ALA A 93 -21.01 -5.44 -36.67
CA ALA A 93 -19.82 -6.29 -36.54
C ALA A 93 -19.99 -7.29 -35.38
N LYS A 94 -19.41 -8.49 -35.47
CA LYS A 94 -19.42 -9.48 -34.36
C LYS A 94 -18.79 -8.88 -33.09
N ASP A 95 -19.26 -9.30 -31.91
CA ASP A 95 -18.92 -8.73 -30.59
C ASP A 95 -17.42 -8.50 -30.35
N SER A 96 -16.55 -9.39 -30.83
CA SER A 96 -15.09 -9.28 -30.64
C SER A 96 -14.43 -8.07 -31.33
N ASN A 97 -15.07 -7.48 -32.35
CA ASN A 97 -14.55 -6.29 -33.04
C ASN A 97 -15.27 -5.00 -32.64
N ILE A 98 -16.41 -5.07 -31.94
CA ILE A 98 -17.20 -3.89 -31.57
C ILE A 98 -16.43 -2.99 -30.59
N GLU A 99 -15.72 -3.53 -29.60
CA GLU A 99 -14.94 -2.72 -28.65
C GLU A 99 -13.80 -1.94 -29.34
N LYS A 100 -13.13 -2.58 -30.31
CA LYS A 100 -12.06 -1.95 -31.08
C LYS A 100 -12.61 -0.89 -32.05
N ILE A 101 -13.80 -1.11 -32.59
CA ILE A 101 -14.47 -0.16 -33.47
C ILE A 101 -15.06 0.99 -32.65
N SER A 102 -15.63 0.75 -31.48
CA SER A 102 -16.27 1.77 -30.63
C SER A 102 -15.26 2.77 -30.06
N SER A 103 -14.02 2.34 -29.81
CA SER A 103 -12.90 3.19 -29.43
C SER A 103 -12.29 3.99 -30.59
N CYS A 104 -12.70 3.76 -31.84
CA CYS A 104 -12.23 4.53 -32.99
C CYS A 104 -12.82 5.94 -32.98
N PRO A 105 -12.01 7.01 -33.15
CA PRO A 105 -12.51 8.39 -33.20
C PRO A 105 -13.41 8.64 -34.42
N PHE A 106 -13.31 7.79 -35.45
CA PHE A 106 -14.16 7.84 -36.64
C PHE A 106 -15.36 6.89 -36.56
N TYR A 107 -15.68 6.31 -35.40
CA TYR A 107 -16.89 5.52 -35.25
C TYR A 107 -18.14 6.41 -35.18
N THR A 108 -19.20 6.02 -35.88
CA THR A 108 -20.46 6.78 -35.97
C THR A 108 -21.53 6.31 -34.97
N GLY A 109 -21.26 5.25 -34.19
CA GLY A 109 -22.23 4.66 -33.26
C GLY A 109 -22.17 5.20 -31.83
N ALA A 110 -21.09 5.90 -31.47
CA ALA A 110 -20.95 6.61 -30.19
C ALA A 110 -20.23 7.95 -30.47
N GLY A 111 -20.69 9.04 -29.86
CA GLY A 111 -20.12 10.37 -30.04
C GLY A 111 -18.71 10.44 -29.48
N ASN A 112 -17.71 10.14 -30.32
CA ASN A 112 -16.32 10.13 -29.89
C ASN A 112 -15.69 11.51 -30.13
N ASP A 113 -15.75 12.37 -29.11
CA ASP A 113 -15.19 13.74 -29.11
C ASP A 113 -13.65 13.79 -29.03
N LEU A 114 -12.97 12.62 -28.99
CA LEU A 114 -11.51 12.50 -28.90
C LEU A 114 -10.74 13.13 -30.07
N TYR A 115 -11.37 13.33 -31.24
CA TYR A 115 -10.68 13.91 -32.40
C TYR A 115 -10.44 15.43 -32.26
N LYS A 116 -11.15 16.13 -31.36
CA LYS A 116 -11.11 17.59 -31.21
C LYS A 116 -10.23 18.09 -30.06
N SER A 117 -9.61 17.21 -29.28
CA SER A 117 -8.97 17.60 -28.01
C SER A 117 -7.51 18.05 -28.11
N TYR A 118 -6.79 17.76 -29.21
CA TYR A 118 -5.33 17.96 -29.26
C TYR A 118 -4.82 19.06 -30.19
N CYS A 119 -5.53 19.36 -31.29
CA CYS A 119 -5.10 20.32 -32.33
C CYS A 119 -6.33 21.02 -32.91
N SER A 120 -6.18 22.24 -33.43
CA SER A 120 -7.30 22.92 -34.12
C SER A 120 -7.67 22.21 -35.42
N ASP A 121 -8.92 22.33 -35.88
CA ASP A 121 -9.35 21.72 -37.15
C ASP A 121 -8.48 22.19 -38.33
N LYS A 122 -8.10 23.48 -38.35
CA LYS A 122 -7.20 24.07 -39.36
C LYS A 122 -5.80 23.47 -39.34
N GLU A 123 -5.24 23.24 -38.15
CA GLU A 123 -3.93 22.61 -37.98
C GLU A 123 -3.95 21.15 -38.44
N ASN A 124 -5.00 20.41 -38.06
CA ASN A 124 -5.17 19.02 -38.49
C ASN A 124 -5.36 18.90 -39.99
N GLU A 125 -6.13 19.81 -40.59
CA GLU A 125 -6.33 19.90 -42.03
C GLU A 125 -5.01 20.17 -42.76
N TRP A 126 -4.29 21.24 -42.38
CA TRP A 126 -2.98 21.55 -42.95
C TRP A 126 -2.00 20.38 -42.82
N ARG A 127 -1.88 19.80 -41.63
CA ARG A 127 -0.97 18.68 -41.37
C ARG A 127 -1.29 17.49 -42.25
N THR A 128 -2.57 17.12 -42.32
CA THR A 128 -3.00 15.93 -43.06
C THR A 128 -2.82 16.16 -44.56
N ASN A 129 -3.24 17.31 -45.09
CA ASN A 129 -3.07 17.62 -46.50
C ASN A 129 -1.59 17.67 -46.89
N SER A 130 -0.79 18.47 -46.18
CA SER A 130 0.64 18.62 -46.44
C SER A 130 1.39 17.29 -46.32
N LYS A 131 1.03 16.41 -45.37
CA LYS A 131 1.60 15.07 -45.26
C LYS A 131 1.39 14.25 -46.53
N TYR A 132 0.17 14.21 -47.06
CA TYR A 132 -0.10 13.42 -48.27
C TYR A 132 0.41 14.09 -49.54
N ASP A 133 0.53 15.41 -49.57
CA ASP A 133 1.23 16.13 -50.63
C ASP A 133 2.71 15.73 -50.64
N VAL A 134 3.39 15.82 -49.50
CA VAL A 134 4.79 15.40 -49.37
C VAL A 134 4.97 13.93 -49.75
N ILE A 135 4.10 13.01 -49.30
CA ILE A 135 4.18 11.60 -49.73
C ILE A 135 4.07 11.45 -51.24
N SER A 136 3.11 12.13 -51.86
CA SER A 136 2.88 12.04 -53.32
C SER A 136 4.09 12.52 -54.10
N GLU A 137 4.77 13.55 -53.60
CA GLU A 137 5.98 14.09 -54.23
C GLU A 137 7.22 13.23 -53.96
N LEU A 138 7.34 12.65 -52.76
CA LEU A 138 8.40 11.67 -52.47
C LEU A 138 8.26 10.41 -53.33
N GLU A 139 7.03 9.94 -53.60
CA GLU A 139 6.78 8.79 -54.48
C GLU A 139 7.19 9.08 -55.95
N ARG A 140 7.12 10.34 -56.38
CA ARG A 140 7.50 10.79 -57.74
C ARG A 140 8.99 11.14 -57.85
N SER A 141 9.63 11.48 -56.73
CA SER A 141 11.03 11.89 -56.72
C SER A 141 11.97 10.75 -57.11
N LYS A 142 12.93 11.07 -57.98
CA LYS A 142 14.00 10.13 -58.36
C LYS A 142 15.08 10.00 -57.28
N SER A 143 15.16 10.93 -56.33
CA SER A 143 16.14 10.91 -55.23
C SER A 143 15.72 10.03 -54.05
N VAL A 144 14.50 9.49 -54.07
CA VAL A 144 13.91 8.71 -52.98
C VAL A 144 13.69 7.26 -53.40
N LEU A 145 13.91 6.32 -52.48
CA LEU A 145 13.50 4.93 -52.67
C LEU A 145 12.00 4.83 -52.39
N SER A 146 11.16 4.87 -53.43
CA SER A 146 9.70 4.93 -53.29
C SER A 146 9.11 3.77 -52.45
N GLN A 147 9.72 2.59 -52.51
CA GLN A 147 9.35 1.41 -51.71
C GLN A 147 9.67 1.54 -50.21
N SER A 148 10.58 2.45 -49.83
CA SER A 148 10.95 2.71 -48.43
C SER A 148 10.02 3.70 -47.74
N ILE A 149 9.11 4.34 -48.49
CA ILE A 149 8.20 5.35 -47.95
C ILE A 149 7.18 4.65 -47.06
N ILE A 150 7.28 4.89 -45.76
CA ILE A 150 6.39 4.31 -44.77
C ILE A 150 5.67 5.43 -44.02
N ASN A 151 4.34 5.38 -44.07
CA ASN A 151 3.48 6.30 -43.36
C ASN A 151 3.25 5.80 -41.92
N SER A 152 3.53 6.64 -40.92
CA SER A 152 3.00 6.43 -39.55
C SER A 152 3.40 5.08 -38.91
N HIS A 153 4.64 4.63 -39.15
CA HIS A 153 5.22 3.42 -38.58
C HIS A 153 5.93 3.69 -37.25
N PHE A 154 5.91 2.71 -36.35
CA PHE A 154 6.63 2.81 -35.09
C PHE A 154 8.10 2.48 -35.32
N ILE A 155 8.97 3.45 -35.09
CA ILE A 155 10.40 3.26 -34.98
C ILE A 155 10.70 3.02 -33.50
N PHE A 156 11.30 1.87 -33.21
CA PHE A 156 11.69 1.46 -31.87
C PHE A 156 13.13 1.92 -31.58
N SER A 157 13.44 2.08 -30.31
CA SER A 157 14.81 2.31 -29.88
C SER A 157 15.67 1.08 -30.20
N ASN A 158 16.87 1.28 -30.75
CA ASN A 158 17.92 0.25 -30.84
C ASN A 158 18.55 -0.09 -29.47
N ASP A 159 18.16 0.60 -28.41
CA ASP A 159 18.58 0.33 -27.03
C ASP A 159 17.58 -0.65 -26.39
N ASP A 160 18.00 -1.90 -26.23
CA ASP A 160 17.17 -3.01 -25.74
C ASP A 160 16.65 -2.80 -24.30
N GLU A 161 17.27 -1.92 -23.52
CA GLU A 161 16.86 -1.60 -22.15
C GLU A 161 15.80 -0.49 -22.09
N VAL A 162 15.61 0.25 -23.18
CA VAL A 162 14.73 1.43 -23.23
C VAL A 162 13.55 1.17 -24.16
N ASN A 163 12.40 0.81 -23.60
CA ASN A 163 11.13 0.63 -24.33
C ASN A 163 10.51 1.98 -24.76
N THR A 164 11.26 2.76 -25.52
CA THR A 164 10.80 3.99 -26.16
C THR A 164 10.61 3.76 -27.65
N ARG A 165 9.50 4.29 -28.18
CA ARG A 165 9.19 4.27 -29.60
C ARG A 165 8.68 5.63 -30.04
N ARG A 166 8.92 5.97 -31.29
CA ARG A 166 8.37 7.16 -31.96
C ARG A 166 7.69 6.75 -33.24
N LYS A 167 6.74 7.58 -33.67
CA LYS A 167 5.94 7.36 -34.86
C LYS A 167 6.00 8.65 -35.68
N PRO A 168 7.01 8.82 -36.57
CA PRO A 168 7.06 10.00 -37.43
C PRO A 168 5.84 10.01 -38.36
N ASP A 169 5.53 11.19 -38.91
CA ASP A 169 4.43 11.29 -39.87
C ASP A 169 4.80 10.56 -41.17
N ILE A 170 6.05 10.68 -41.61
CA ILE A 170 6.61 10.01 -42.79
C ILE A 170 8.02 9.50 -42.46
N TYR A 171 8.33 8.26 -42.88
CA TYR A 171 9.68 7.71 -42.95
C TYR A 171 10.02 7.39 -44.40
N PHE A 172 11.26 7.59 -44.83
CA PHE A 172 11.77 7.12 -46.12
C PHE A 172 13.30 7.02 -46.12
N GLU A 173 13.85 6.39 -47.14
CA GLU A 173 15.28 6.33 -47.44
C GLU A 173 15.54 6.98 -48.80
N ASP A 174 16.62 7.76 -48.89
CA ASP A 174 17.10 8.29 -50.16
C ASP A 174 17.96 7.26 -50.91
N GLN A 175 18.31 7.56 -52.16
CA GLN A 175 19.16 6.69 -52.98
C GLN A 175 20.58 6.50 -52.40
N GLN A 176 20.99 7.36 -51.47
CA GLN A 176 22.27 7.30 -50.76
C GLN A 176 22.16 6.54 -49.42
N ALA A 177 21.05 5.86 -49.18
CA ALA A 177 20.74 5.12 -47.95
C ALA A 177 20.69 5.98 -46.67
N ASN A 178 20.53 7.30 -46.79
CA ASN A 178 20.19 8.10 -45.62
C ASN A 178 18.73 7.89 -45.25
N LYS A 179 18.51 7.71 -43.95
CA LYS A 179 17.19 7.54 -43.37
C LYS A 179 16.62 8.88 -42.98
N TRP A 180 15.38 9.12 -43.35
CA TRP A 180 14.67 10.37 -43.11
C TRP A 180 13.38 10.14 -42.32
N ALA A 181 13.14 11.01 -41.35
CA ALA A 181 11.87 11.15 -40.67
C ALA A 181 11.35 12.58 -40.88
N VAL A 182 10.14 12.70 -41.40
CA VAL A 182 9.44 13.99 -41.50
C VAL A 182 8.41 14.06 -40.40
N GLU A 183 8.48 15.12 -39.59
CA GLU A 183 7.43 15.48 -38.64
C GLU A 183 6.83 16.84 -38.98
N PHE A 184 5.50 16.87 -39.06
CA PHE A 184 4.78 18.12 -39.23
C PHE A 184 4.50 18.74 -37.86
N TYR A 185 4.70 20.05 -37.76
CA TYR A 185 4.49 20.81 -36.54
C TYR A 185 3.07 20.60 -35.99
N ARG A 186 2.97 20.52 -34.65
CA ARG A 186 1.69 20.48 -33.92
C ARG A 186 1.73 21.41 -32.71
N SER A 187 0.61 22.06 -32.41
CA SER A 187 0.51 23.08 -31.37
C SER A 187 0.75 22.59 -29.95
N TRP A 188 0.60 21.29 -29.68
CA TRP A 188 0.92 20.68 -28.40
C TRP A 188 2.43 20.38 -28.22
N ILE A 189 3.24 20.49 -29.27
CA ILE A 189 4.68 20.23 -29.19
C ILE A 189 5.33 21.35 -28.40
N THR A 190 5.92 20.99 -27.25
CA THR A 190 6.75 21.88 -26.46
C THR A 190 8.21 21.75 -26.89
N THR A 191 9.06 22.69 -26.47
CA THR A 191 10.51 22.63 -26.72
C THR A 191 11.15 21.37 -26.14
N TYR A 192 10.64 20.88 -25.00
CA TYR A 192 11.05 19.60 -24.41
C TYR A 192 10.70 18.40 -25.32
N VAL A 193 9.49 18.40 -25.91
CA VAL A 193 9.07 17.34 -26.82
C VAL A 193 9.90 17.36 -28.11
N ALA A 194 10.17 18.55 -28.65
CA ALA A 194 11.05 18.71 -29.81
C ALA A 194 12.45 18.15 -29.52
N TYR A 195 13.07 18.56 -28.41
CA TYR A 195 14.37 18.03 -27.96
C TYR A 195 14.37 16.50 -27.80
N SER A 196 13.36 15.95 -27.12
CA SER A 196 13.25 14.50 -26.91
C SER A 196 13.16 13.71 -28.22
N ARG A 197 12.46 14.26 -29.23
CA ARG A 197 12.35 13.64 -30.55
C ARG A 197 13.65 13.75 -31.34
N GLU A 198 14.28 14.91 -31.36
CA GLU A 198 15.59 15.10 -32.01
C GLU A 198 16.62 14.13 -31.44
N ALA A 199 16.70 14.02 -30.12
CA ALA A 199 17.59 13.07 -29.45
C ALA A 199 17.27 11.61 -29.80
N PHE A 200 15.98 11.25 -29.91
CA PHE A 200 15.56 9.91 -30.30
C PHE A 200 16.01 9.57 -31.73
N PHE A 201 15.65 10.38 -32.73
CA PHE A 201 15.99 10.09 -34.13
C PHE A 201 17.49 10.12 -34.38
N ARG A 202 18.22 11.03 -33.71
CA ARG A 202 19.68 11.05 -33.72
C ARG A 202 20.28 9.73 -33.25
N LYS A 203 19.82 9.19 -32.12
CA LYS A 203 20.27 7.88 -31.61
C LYS A 203 19.97 6.73 -32.58
N GLN A 204 18.88 6.84 -33.34
CA GLN A 204 18.53 5.84 -34.36
C GLN A 204 19.28 6.03 -35.69
N GLY A 205 20.12 7.07 -35.82
CA GLY A 205 20.82 7.39 -37.07
C GLY A 205 19.91 7.91 -38.18
N ILE A 206 18.79 8.56 -37.81
CA ILE A 206 17.76 9.03 -38.74
C ILE A 206 17.76 10.56 -38.77
N ASN A 207 17.77 11.14 -39.97
CA ASN A 207 17.68 12.57 -40.19
C ASN A 207 16.26 13.07 -39.94
N LEU A 208 16.07 13.97 -38.97
CA LEU A 208 14.76 14.53 -38.65
C LEU A 208 14.54 15.87 -39.35
N LEU A 209 13.51 15.94 -40.21
CA LEU A 209 13.04 17.17 -40.85
C LEU A 209 11.71 17.62 -40.22
N TRP A 210 11.75 18.77 -39.54
CA TRP A 210 10.55 19.43 -39.01
C TRP A 210 9.95 20.37 -40.05
N LEU A 211 8.67 20.18 -40.39
CA LEU A 211 7.95 21.08 -41.30
C LEU A 211 6.92 21.91 -40.54
N PHE A 212 7.02 23.23 -40.67
CA PHE A 212 6.13 24.21 -40.07
C PHE A 212 5.15 24.78 -41.12
N PRO A 213 3.91 25.14 -40.73
CA PRO A 213 3.02 25.87 -41.62
C PRO A 213 3.56 27.28 -41.88
N VAL A 214 3.46 27.74 -43.12
CA VAL A 214 3.82 29.13 -43.51
C VAL A 214 2.91 30.17 -42.81
N ASP A 215 1.71 29.78 -42.38
CA ASP A 215 0.76 30.68 -41.69
C ASP A 215 1.05 30.82 -40.19
N ASN A 216 1.48 32.01 -39.79
CA ASN A 216 1.90 32.39 -38.42
C ASN A 216 0.81 32.31 -37.32
N GLY A 217 -0.42 31.91 -37.65
CA GLY A 217 -1.53 31.82 -36.68
C GLY A 217 -1.56 30.52 -35.85
N ILE A 218 -0.74 29.52 -36.21
CA ILE A 218 -0.73 28.18 -35.61
C ILE A 218 0.62 27.86 -34.93
N ASN A 219 1.69 28.57 -35.32
CA ASN A 219 3.06 28.32 -34.85
C ASN A 219 3.28 28.78 -33.40
N SER A 220 3.97 27.95 -32.63
CA SER A 220 4.49 28.29 -31.31
C SER A 220 5.84 28.96 -31.52
N ALA A 221 5.89 30.28 -31.27
CA ALA A 221 7.14 31.05 -31.31
C ALA A 221 8.23 30.40 -30.43
N ALA A 222 7.85 29.74 -29.33
CA ALA A 222 8.80 29.08 -28.45
C ALA A 222 9.52 27.87 -29.10
N VAL A 223 8.87 27.12 -29.99
CA VAL A 223 9.51 25.98 -30.68
C VAL A 223 10.36 26.48 -31.84
N GLU A 224 9.89 27.51 -32.55
CA GLU A 224 10.68 28.19 -33.59
C GLU A 224 11.97 28.78 -32.97
N ASP A 225 11.85 29.51 -31.87
CA ASP A 225 12.98 30.08 -31.12
C ASP A 225 13.93 29.00 -30.60
N TYR A 226 13.40 27.88 -30.11
CA TYR A 226 14.23 26.73 -29.71
C TYR A 226 15.04 26.16 -30.88
N ILE A 227 14.44 26.03 -32.06
CA ILE A 227 15.11 25.54 -33.26
C ILE A 227 16.18 26.53 -33.73
N MET A 228 15.89 27.83 -33.71
CA MET A 228 16.78 28.88 -34.19
C MET A 228 17.88 29.29 -33.21
N PHE A 229 17.68 29.14 -31.90
CA PHE A 229 18.61 29.68 -30.90
C PHE A 229 19.00 28.68 -29.81
N GLY A 230 18.41 27.48 -29.80
CA GLY A 230 18.69 26.43 -28.82
C GLY A 230 18.10 26.70 -27.43
N SER A 231 17.26 27.72 -27.28
CA SER A 231 16.59 28.08 -26.02
C SER A 231 15.11 28.39 -26.23
N ASN A 232 14.29 28.17 -25.21
CA ASN A 232 12.86 28.42 -25.24
C ASN A 232 12.47 29.87 -24.91
N ASN A 233 13.46 30.75 -24.71
CA ASN A 233 13.26 32.11 -24.23
C ASN A 233 14.20 33.07 -24.98
N SER A 234 13.66 33.74 -25.99
CA SER A 234 14.25 34.84 -26.76
C SER A 234 15.57 34.56 -27.50
N TYR A 235 15.74 35.31 -28.59
CA TYR A 235 16.99 35.49 -29.36
C TYR A 235 18.20 35.88 -28.47
N LEU A 236 17.95 36.31 -27.23
CA LEU A 236 18.94 36.76 -26.25
C LEU A 236 19.23 35.73 -25.14
N ALA A 237 19.00 34.43 -25.30
CA ALA A 237 19.40 33.44 -24.28
C ALA A 237 20.11 32.23 -24.86
N ILE A 238 21.05 32.46 -25.77
CA ILE A 238 21.70 31.45 -26.60
C ILE A 238 22.61 30.54 -25.74
N LYS A 239 22.05 29.47 -25.16
CA LYS A 239 22.78 28.41 -24.43
C LYS A 239 23.55 27.49 -25.38
N GLU A 240 24.54 26.75 -24.85
CA GLU A 240 25.25 25.68 -25.58
C GLU A 240 24.29 24.92 -26.51
N GLN A 241 24.59 25.00 -27.81
CA GLN A 241 23.65 24.56 -28.83
C GLN A 241 24.07 23.18 -29.32
N HIS A 242 23.21 22.20 -29.05
CA HIS A 242 23.35 20.80 -29.45
C HIS A 242 22.87 20.55 -30.89
N ARG A 243 22.78 21.60 -31.73
CA ARG A 243 22.28 21.53 -33.10
C ARG A 243 23.39 21.99 -34.03
N ALA A 244 23.45 21.38 -35.23
CA ALA A 244 24.49 21.69 -36.20
C ALA A 244 24.39 23.12 -36.72
N ALA A 245 23.17 23.55 -37.08
CA ALA A 245 22.84 24.90 -37.52
C ALA A 245 21.36 25.23 -37.28
N ASN A 246 21.00 26.49 -37.44
CA ASN A 246 19.77 27.08 -36.87
C ASN A 246 18.72 27.31 -37.95
N ASN A 247 18.23 26.23 -38.52
CA ASN A 247 17.31 26.27 -39.67
C ASN A 247 15.93 25.77 -39.22
N VAL A 248 14.90 26.58 -39.44
CA VAL A 248 13.48 26.18 -39.35
C VAL A 248 12.97 25.95 -40.76
N PHE A 249 12.31 24.83 -41.03
CA PHE A 249 11.79 24.55 -42.36
C PHE A 249 10.27 24.71 -42.41
N TYR A 250 9.80 25.46 -43.40
CA TYR A 250 8.38 25.71 -43.65
C TYR A 250 7.92 25.02 -44.92
N PHE A 251 6.65 24.61 -44.93
CA PHE A 251 6.00 24.00 -46.08
C PHE A 251 4.57 24.53 -46.26
N GLY A 252 4.25 24.91 -47.49
CA GLY A 252 2.95 25.45 -47.88
C GLY A 252 2.77 25.40 -49.40
N GLU A 253 1.73 26.06 -49.91
CA GLU A 253 1.33 25.99 -51.33
C GLU A 253 2.43 26.42 -52.31
N LYS A 254 3.22 27.45 -51.96
CA LYS A 254 4.37 27.88 -52.76
C LYS A 254 5.44 26.80 -52.86
N GLN A 255 5.79 26.19 -51.73
CA GLN A 255 6.78 25.11 -51.67
C GLN A 255 6.27 23.84 -52.35
N LEU A 256 4.97 23.55 -52.29
CA LEU A 256 4.36 22.47 -53.06
C LEU A 256 4.46 22.74 -54.57
N THR A 257 4.18 23.97 -55.02
CA THR A 257 4.33 24.35 -56.42
C THR A 257 5.78 24.23 -56.89
N ALA A 258 6.73 24.69 -56.07
CA ALA A 258 8.16 24.53 -56.33
C ALA A 258 8.56 23.05 -56.39
N THR A 259 8.06 22.24 -55.45
CA THR A 259 8.29 20.79 -55.41
C THR A 259 7.83 20.12 -56.70
N ASN A 260 6.60 20.40 -57.14
CA ASN A 260 6.03 19.85 -58.36
C ASN A 260 6.85 20.25 -59.61
N LYS A 261 7.35 21.49 -59.63
CA LYS A 261 8.18 22.01 -60.73
C LYS A 261 9.57 21.38 -60.76
N ASN A 262 10.18 21.20 -59.59
CA ASN A 262 11.54 20.71 -59.45
C ASN A 262 11.62 19.17 -59.49
N GLY A 263 10.51 18.49 -59.25
CA GLY A 263 10.45 17.02 -59.17
C GLY A 263 11.08 16.46 -57.89
N GLU A 264 11.29 17.30 -56.87
CA GLU A 264 11.88 16.94 -55.58
C GLU A 264 11.31 17.83 -54.49
N LEU A 265 11.11 17.27 -53.27
CA LEU A 265 10.57 18.01 -52.14
C LEU A 265 11.43 19.24 -51.83
N THR A 266 10.82 20.40 -52.04
CA THR A 266 11.39 21.71 -51.79
C THR A 266 10.74 22.30 -50.54
N VAL A 267 11.54 22.86 -49.63
CA VAL A 267 11.07 23.51 -48.41
C VAL A 267 11.67 24.91 -48.27
N LEU A 268 11.05 25.76 -47.46
CA LEU A 268 11.58 27.08 -47.15
C LEU A 268 12.35 27.04 -45.82
N ALA A 269 13.68 27.14 -45.87
CA ALA A 269 14.52 27.25 -44.70
C ALA A 269 14.58 28.71 -44.23
N LYS A 270 14.13 29.00 -43.01
CA LYS A 270 14.30 30.28 -42.32
C LYS A 270 15.42 30.14 -41.28
N TYR A 271 16.33 31.10 -41.23
CA TYR A 271 17.51 31.03 -40.36
C TYR A 271 17.92 32.43 -39.87
N PRO A 272 18.47 32.55 -38.65
CA PRO A 272 18.94 33.82 -38.12
C PRO A 272 20.37 34.13 -38.60
N VAL A 273 20.62 35.40 -38.90
CA VAL A 273 21.97 35.95 -39.08
C VAL A 273 22.15 37.08 -38.08
N ILE A 274 23.15 36.94 -37.21
CA ILE A 274 23.50 37.95 -36.21
C ILE A 274 24.51 38.90 -36.85
N ASN A 275 24.07 40.13 -37.08
CA ASN A 275 24.89 41.19 -37.66
C ASN A 275 25.44 42.06 -36.54
N LYS A 276 26.77 42.23 -36.51
CA LYS A 276 27.41 43.20 -35.61
C LYS A 276 27.28 44.59 -36.23
N LEU A 277 26.42 45.43 -35.65
CA LEU A 277 26.22 46.81 -36.10
C LEU A 277 27.34 47.72 -35.58
N SER A 278 27.78 47.48 -34.35
CA SER A 278 28.91 48.17 -33.72
C SER A 278 29.57 47.27 -32.68
N ASP A 279 30.63 47.73 -32.02
CA ASP A 279 31.28 46.98 -30.92
C ASP A 279 30.32 46.64 -29.76
N ASN A 280 29.19 47.35 -29.64
CA ASN A 280 28.26 47.18 -28.52
C ASN A 280 26.82 46.81 -28.94
N GLU A 281 26.55 46.68 -30.24
CA GLU A 281 25.20 46.47 -30.76
C GLU A 281 25.17 45.36 -31.80
N PHE A 282 24.21 44.44 -31.64
CA PHE A 282 23.96 43.34 -32.56
C PHE A 282 22.50 43.37 -32.98
N ASP A 283 22.26 43.10 -34.26
CA ASP A 283 20.93 42.90 -34.83
C ASP A 283 20.76 41.46 -35.27
N VAL A 284 19.52 40.96 -35.26
CA VAL A 284 19.18 39.61 -35.71
C VAL A 284 18.25 39.73 -36.91
N GLU A 285 18.80 39.44 -38.08
CA GLU A 285 18.03 39.38 -39.31
C GLU A 285 17.56 37.95 -39.56
N PHE A 286 16.28 37.76 -39.88
CA PHE A 286 15.72 36.46 -40.26
C PHE A 286 15.67 36.35 -41.77
N LEU A 287 16.61 35.60 -42.33
CA LEU A 287 16.67 35.32 -43.76
C LEU A 287 15.91 34.03 -44.08
N SER A 288 15.57 33.84 -45.35
CA SER A 288 14.91 32.63 -45.83
C SER A 288 15.49 32.20 -47.18
N LYS A 289 15.57 30.88 -47.39
CA LYS A 289 16.10 30.25 -48.60
C LYS A 289 15.26 29.02 -48.95
N GLU A 290 14.79 28.91 -50.19
CA GLU A 290 14.19 27.67 -50.69
C GLU A 290 15.30 26.64 -50.99
N VAL A 291 15.07 25.39 -50.62
CA VAL A 291 16.07 24.33 -50.69
C VAL A 291 15.40 22.98 -50.93
N SER A 292 16.01 22.15 -51.78
CA SER A 292 15.60 20.76 -52.00
C SER A 292 16.22 19.84 -50.94
N ILE A 293 15.58 18.71 -50.59
CA ILE A 293 16.13 17.82 -49.55
C ILE A 293 17.56 17.34 -49.91
N SER A 294 17.80 16.99 -51.18
CA SER A 294 19.11 16.54 -51.67
C SER A 294 20.24 17.56 -51.49
N GLU A 295 19.91 18.85 -51.43
CA GLU A 295 20.86 19.95 -51.28
C GLU A 295 21.18 20.26 -49.80
N MET A 296 20.45 19.66 -48.86
CA MET A 296 20.66 19.89 -47.45
C MET A 296 21.92 19.19 -46.95
N SER A 297 22.65 19.88 -46.09
CA SER A 297 23.77 19.29 -45.38
C SER A 297 23.27 18.39 -44.24
N LEU A 298 23.73 17.15 -44.24
CA LEU A 298 23.43 16.17 -43.20
C LEU A 298 24.56 16.16 -42.19
N SER A 299 24.35 16.76 -41.02
CA SER A 299 25.33 16.65 -39.94
C SER A 299 25.33 15.21 -39.40
N PRO A 300 26.39 14.40 -39.62
CA PRO A 300 26.33 12.97 -39.31
C PRO A 300 26.20 12.67 -37.82
N ASN A 301 26.70 13.55 -36.94
CA ASN A 301 26.63 13.40 -35.49
C ASN A 301 25.32 13.93 -34.90
N GLU A 302 24.72 14.94 -35.53
CA GLU A 302 23.49 15.56 -35.02
C GLU A 302 22.23 14.94 -35.64
N ARG A 303 22.33 14.44 -36.87
CA ARG A 303 21.23 13.94 -37.72
C ARG A 303 20.06 14.95 -37.81
N LEU A 304 20.43 16.23 -37.86
CA LEU A 304 19.54 17.36 -38.08
C LEU A 304 20.00 18.05 -39.38
N PRO A 305 19.24 17.92 -40.47
CA PRO A 305 19.55 18.58 -41.74
C PRO A 305 19.54 20.10 -41.61
N PHE A 306 20.39 20.78 -42.37
CA PHE A 306 20.41 22.24 -42.47
C PHE A 306 20.69 22.70 -43.90
N ALA A 307 20.13 23.86 -44.27
CA ALA A 307 20.32 24.48 -45.57
C ALA A 307 21.45 25.52 -45.57
N VAL A 308 21.64 26.18 -44.43
CA VAL A 308 22.65 27.23 -44.20
C VAL A 308 23.34 26.98 -42.87
N ASP A 309 24.68 26.90 -42.88
CA ASP A 309 25.47 26.76 -41.66
C ASP A 309 25.57 28.11 -40.92
N THR A 310 24.79 28.27 -39.86
CA THR A 310 24.79 29.46 -39.01
C THR A 310 25.76 29.36 -37.83
N LYS A 311 26.42 28.22 -37.63
CA LYS A 311 27.28 27.97 -36.47
C LYS A 311 28.46 28.96 -36.36
N PRO A 312 29.18 29.30 -37.44
CA PRO A 312 30.28 30.27 -37.36
C PRO A 312 29.80 31.66 -36.93
N ASN A 313 28.67 32.13 -37.50
CA ASN A 313 28.07 33.42 -37.14
C ASN A 313 27.72 33.47 -35.65
N LEU A 314 27.13 32.39 -35.13
CA LEU A 314 26.77 32.31 -33.71
C LEU A 314 27.98 32.23 -32.78
N MET A 315 29.01 31.48 -33.14
CA MET A 315 30.24 31.36 -32.34
C MET A 315 30.97 32.70 -32.24
N ASN A 316 31.02 33.47 -33.34
CA ASN A 316 31.63 34.81 -33.33
C ASN A 316 30.90 35.75 -32.36
N TYR A 317 29.57 35.77 -32.40
CA TYR A 317 28.76 36.54 -31.45
C TYR A 317 29.08 36.19 -29.98
N ARG A 318 29.15 34.89 -29.64
CA ARG A 318 29.47 34.43 -28.27
C ARG A 318 30.85 34.88 -27.80
N ASN A 319 31.84 34.79 -28.67
CA ASN A 319 33.21 35.16 -28.34
C ASN A 319 33.33 36.67 -28.07
N ASP A 320 32.65 37.51 -28.86
CA ASP A 320 32.61 38.96 -28.66
C ASP A 320 31.97 39.31 -27.30
N VAL A 321 30.82 38.75 -26.96
CA VAL A 321 30.16 38.97 -25.66
C VAL A 321 31.08 38.57 -24.49
N ALA A 322 31.77 37.45 -24.59
CA ALA A 322 32.69 36.98 -23.55
C ALA A 322 33.89 37.93 -23.36
N TYR A 323 34.44 38.46 -24.46
CA TYR A 323 35.56 39.40 -24.44
C TYR A 323 35.24 40.68 -23.65
N HIS A 324 34.07 41.30 -23.88
CA HIS A 324 33.67 42.53 -23.20
C HIS A 324 33.44 42.35 -21.69
N LEU A 325 32.86 41.21 -21.27
CA LEU A 325 32.63 40.88 -19.86
C LEU A 325 33.93 40.76 -19.05
N VAL A 326 34.99 40.21 -19.64
CA VAL A 326 36.31 40.08 -18.99
C VAL A 326 36.94 41.45 -18.75
N ARG A 327 36.83 42.39 -19.70
CA ARG A 327 37.41 43.75 -19.58
C ARG A 327 36.76 44.56 -18.47
N LEU A 328 35.43 44.54 -18.34
CA LEU A 328 34.72 45.25 -17.28
C LEU A 328 35.14 44.81 -15.88
N ARG A 329 35.26 43.49 -15.67
CA ARG A 329 35.67 42.92 -14.38
C ARG A 329 37.07 43.40 -13.97
N LYS A 330 37.99 43.54 -14.94
CA LYS A 330 39.33 44.07 -14.70
C LYS A 330 39.29 45.58 -14.36
N ALA A 331 38.54 46.38 -15.11
CA ALA A 331 38.44 47.83 -14.89
C ALA A 331 37.87 48.21 -13.52
N TYR A 332 36.77 47.59 -13.10
CA TYR A 332 36.18 47.87 -11.78
C TYR A 332 37.11 47.47 -10.62
N ARG A 333 37.78 46.31 -10.72
CA ARG A 333 38.74 45.86 -9.70
C ARG A 333 39.88 46.86 -9.54
N TYR A 334 40.36 47.44 -10.64
CA TYR A 334 41.38 48.49 -10.62
C TYR A 334 40.91 49.76 -9.89
N CYS A 335 39.72 50.28 -10.21
CA CYS A 335 39.18 51.49 -9.54
C CYS A 335 39.03 51.30 -8.03
N LYS A 336 38.54 50.13 -7.61
CA LYS A 336 38.33 49.82 -6.18
C LYS A 336 39.64 49.74 -5.40
N ALA A 337 40.71 49.29 -6.05
CA ALA A 337 41.99 49.06 -5.39
C ALA A 337 42.91 50.31 -5.39
N HIS A 338 42.71 51.27 -6.31
CA HIS A 338 43.76 52.26 -6.62
C HIS A 338 43.34 53.73 -6.78
N LEU A 339 42.06 54.15 -6.62
CA LEU A 339 41.65 55.56 -6.90
C LEU A 339 40.80 56.21 -5.77
N SER A 340 41.10 57.46 -5.39
CA SER A 340 40.26 58.32 -4.51
C SER A 340 39.38 59.30 -5.33
N TYR A 341 38.34 59.91 -4.73
CA TYR A 341 37.42 60.85 -5.43
C TYR A 341 38.02 62.23 -5.73
N THR A 342 39.13 62.59 -5.09
CA THR A 342 39.68 63.96 -5.13
C THR A 342 40.67 64.15 -6.26
N ASP A 343 41.40 63.09 -6.66
CA ASP A 343 42.59 63.22 -7.51
C ASP A 343 42.62 62.15 -8.61
N ILE A 344 41.60 62.12 -9.46
CA ILE A 344 41.56 61.20 -10.60
C ILE A 344 42.14 61.91 -11.84
N PRO A 345 43.26 61.44 -12.42
CA PRO A 345 43.80 61.99 -13.65
C PRO A 345 42.79 61.93 -14.80
N SER A 346 42.72 62.99 -15.61
CA SER A 346 41.83 63.09 -16.77
C SER A 346 41.95 61.92 -17.75
N SER A 347 43.16 61.38 -17.94
CA SER A 347 43.41 60.20 -18.78
C SER A 347 42.73 58.94 -18.24
N ILE A 348 42.78 58.73 -16.92
CA ILE A 348 42.13 57.61 -16.23
C ILE A 348 40.61 57.80 -16.25
N LEU A 349 40.11 59.01 -15.99
CA LEU A 349 38.69 59.36 -16.13
C LEU A 349 38.16 59.11 -17.53
N THR A 350 38.95 59.44 -18.56
CA THR A 350 38.62 59.21 -19.97
C THR A 350 38.59 57.72 -20.30
N ALA A 351 39.59 56.95 -19.85
CA ALA A 351 39.63 55.50 -20.04
C ALA A 351 38.47 54.78 -19.32
N LEU A 352 38.12 55.21 -18.10
CA LEU A 352 37.01 54.64 -17.33
C LEU A 352 35.64 55.04 -17.88
N LYS A 353 35.50 56.29 -18.38
CA LYS A 353 34.32 56.72 -19.14
C LYS A 353 34.17 55.90 -20.42
N ALA A 354 35.24 55.68 -21.18
CA ALA A 354 35.20 54.83 -22.36
C ALA A 354 34.78 53.39 -22.05
N VAL A 355 35.31 52.78 -20.97
CA VAL A 355 34.86 51.46 -20.52
C VAL A 355 33.39 51.47 -20.12
N ARG A 356 32.94 52.46 -19.35
CA ARG A 356 31.52 52.61 -18.94
C ARG A 356 30.60 52.81 -20.15
N ASP A 357 30.92 53.72 -21.04
CA ASP A 357 30.08 54.12 -22.17
C ASP A 357 29.95 52.97 -23.19
N ASN A 358 31.01 52.16 -23.33
CA ASN A 358 30.94 50.93 -24.11
C ASN A 358 30.06 49.83 -23.48
N LEU A 359 29.73 49.93 -22.18
CA LEU A 359 29.01 48.87 -21.45
C LEU A 359 27.59 49.26 -21.02
N VAL A 360 27.30 50.55 -20.86
CA VAL A 360 25.94 51.06 -20.60
C VAL A 360 25.03 50.83 -21.81
N ASN A 361 25.61 50.72 -23.01
CA ASN A 361 24.90 50.46 -24.25
C ASN A 361 24.93 48.98 -24.68
N PHE A 362 25.51 48.10 -23.86
CA PHE A 362 25.62 46.68 -24.17
C PHE A 362 24.48 45.92 -23.45
N GLU A 363 23.64 45.21 -24.19
CA GLU A 363 22.55 44.41 -23.60
C GLU A 363 23.07 43.07 -23.06
N PHE A 364 22.93 42.82 -21.75
CA PHE A 364 23.36 41.57 -21.10
C PHE A 364 22.17 40.65 -20.76
N GLN A 365 22.33 39.37 -21.08
CA GLN A 365 21.25 38.37 -21.10
C GLN A 365 20.79 37.82 -19.73
N ASN A 366 21.56 38.00 -18.65
CA ASN A 366 21.23 37.48 -17.31
C ASN A 366 20.89 38.65 -16.38
N ASN A 367 19.69 38.70 -15.80
CA ASN A 367 19.29 39.74 -14.84
C ASN A 367 20.31 39.93 -13.71
N HIS A 368 20.93 38.87 -13.23
CA HIS A 368 22.00 38.94 -12.23
C HIS A 368 23.29 39.57 -12.80
N THR A 369 23.62 39.31 -14.06
CA THR A 369 24.75 39.93 -14.78
C THR A 369 24.44 41.38 -15.14
N GLN A 370 23.27 41.69 -15.70
CA GLN A 370 22.81 43.03 -16.03
C GLN A 370 22.70 43.91 -14.79
N ASN A 371 22.10 43.43 -13.70
CA ASN A 371 22.04 44.17 -12.44
C ASN A 371 23.44 44.42 -11.88
N ARG A 372 24.35 43.45 -12.03
CA ARG A 372 25.74 43.59 -11.60
C ARG A 372 26.50 44.58 -12.49
N VAL A 373 26.29 44.58 -13.82
CA VAL A 373 26.87 45.57 -14.74
C VAL A 373 26.29 46.96 -14.48
N ASN A 374 24.97 47.12 -14.39
CA ASN A 374 24.29 48.38 -14.07
C ASN A 374 24.77 48.95 -12.73
N THR A 375 24.93 48.11 -11.70
CA THR A 375 25.48 48.53 -10.41
C THR A 375 26.92 49.03 -10.54
N LEU A 376 27.76 48.34 -11.32
CA LEU A 376 29.15 48.76 -11.55
C LEU A 376 29.23 50.04 -12.39
N SER A 377 28.40 50.18 -13.42
CA SER A 377 28.29 51.37 -14.29
C SER A 377 27.76 52.59 -13.54
N LEU A 378 26.71 52.44 -12.72
CA LEU A 378 26.19 53.52 -11.87
C LEU A 378 27.22 53.99 -10.84
N ARG A 379 27.99 53.06 -10.26
CA ARG A 379 29.10 53.39 -9.36
C ARG A 379 30.18 54.18 -10.10
N LEU A 380 30.63 53.72 -11.27
CA LEU A 380 31.57 54.44 -12.14
C LEU A 380 31.07 55.83 -12.56
N GLN A 381 29.78 55.95 -12.89
CA GLN A 381 29.14 57.22 -13.23
C GLN A 381 29.09 58.17 -12.03
N SER A 382 28.79 57.65 -10.83
CA SER A 382 28.81 58.43 -9.60
C SER A 382 30.19 59.00 -9.26
N TYR A 383 31.26 58.26 -9.55
CA TYR A 383 32.64 58.77 -9.49
C TYR A 383 32.88 59.89 -10.52
N CYS A 384 32.34 59.76 -11.74
CA CYS A 384 32.49 60.78 -12.79
C CYS A 384 31.70 62.08 -12.55
N SER A 385 30.48 62.00 -12.01
CA SER A 385 29.56 63.14 -11.89
C SER A 385 29.92 64.08 -10.74
N ARG A 386 30.57 63.56 -9.69
CA ARG A 386 31.01 64.36 -8.54
C ARG A 386 32.32 65.11 -8.81
N ALA A 387 32.95 64.85 -9.96
CA ALA A 387 34.10 65.59 -10.44
C ALA A 387 33.68 66.94 -11.10
N GLY A 388 33.37 67.94 -10.26
CA GLY A 388 33.37 69.41 -10.48
C GLY A 388 32.62 70.14 -11.64
N LYS A 389 31.35 70.63 -11.48
CA LYS A 389 30.82 72.00 -11.92
C LYS A 389 29.27 72.34 -11.82
N ASN A 390 28.89 73.65 -11.99
CA ASN A 390 27.71 74.50 -11.60
C ASN A 390 26.58 74.86 -12.68
N ALA A 391 25.46 75.55 -12.30
CA ALA A 391 24.05 75.47 -12.87
C ALA A 391 23.31 76.68 -13.58
N SER A 392 23.88 77.46 -14.52
CA SER A 392 23.20 78.69 -15.06
C SER A 392 22.32 78.58 -16.34
N TYR A 393 22.44 77.54 -17.16
CA TYR A 393 21.84 77.46 -18.52
C TYR A 393 20.30 77.26 -18.57
N SER A 394 19.66 76.85 -17.48
CA SER A 394 18.30 76.29 -17.50
C SER A 394 17.14 77.30 -17.64
N ARG A 395 17.36 78.63 -17.53
CA ARG A 395 16.27 79.62 -17.39
C ARG A 395 15.60 80.09 -18.70
N SER A 396 16.32 80.23 -19.80
CA SER A 396 15.78 80.84 -21.04
C SER A 396 14.84 79.94 -21.85
N LYS A 397 14.95 78.61 -21.69
CA LYS A 397 14.17 77.61 -22.44
C LYS A 397 12.70 77.54 -22.00
N ALA A 398 12.39 78.08 -20.83
CA ALA A 398 11.08 77.96 -20.22
C ALA A 398 10.01 78.90 -20.78
N ALA A 399 10.38 80.12 -21.17
CA ALA A 399 9.44 81.13 -21.65
C ALA A 399 8.79 80.74 -22.99
N ALA A 400 9.57 80.13 -23.90
CA ALA A 400 9.09 79.70 -25.21
C ALA A 400 7.99 78.62 -25.12
N ASN A 401 8.06 77.75 -24.12
CA ASN A 401 7.08 76.67 -23.96
C ASN A 401 5.68 77.18 -23.57
N LEU A 402 5.53 78.39 -23.02
CA LEU A 402 4.24 78.85 -22.48
C LEU A 402 3.22 79.29 -23.54
N LEU A 403 3.70 79.84 -24.66
CA LEU A 403 2.83 80.27 -25.77
C LEU A 403 2.15 79.07 -26.43
N THR A 404 2.89 77.99 -26.67
CA THR A 404 2.38 76.74 -27.25
C THR A 404 1.29 76.08 -26.38
N ALA A 405 1.35 76.26 -25.05
CA ALA A 405 0.38 75.68 -24.11
C ALA A 405 -1.05 76.21 -24.31
N ARG A 406 -1.14 77.51 -24.60
CA ARG A 406 -2.39 78.25 -24.66
C ARG A 406 -3.24 77.86 -25.87
N ASP A 407 -2.60 77.61 -27.00
CA ASP A 407 -3.26 77.22 -28.24
C ASP A 407 -3.84 75.80 -28.16
N LEU A 408 -3.11 74.87 -27.52
CA LEU A 408 -3.57 73.49 -27.31
C LEU A 408 -4.82 73.41 -26.42
N ARG A 409 -4.92 74.24 -25.37
CA ARG A 409 -6.09 74.30 -24.47
C ARG A 409 -7.38 74.68 -25.21
N ARG A 410 -7.29 75.57 -26.21
CA ARG A 410 -8.46 76.05 -26.98
C ARG A 410 -9.03 74.97 -27.91
N ASN A 411 -8.18 74.06 -28.39
CA ASN A 411 -8.62 72.96 -29.26
C ASN A 411 -9.27 71.80 -28.48
N LEU A 412 -8.88 71.60 -27.21
CA LEU A 412 -9.36 70.49 -26.37
C LEU A 412 -10.82 70.64 -25.91
N THR A 413 -11.35 71.86 -25.81
CA THR A 413 -12.73 72.10 -25.35
C THR A 413 -13.79 71.77 -26.40
N VAL A 414 -13.40 71.54 -27.66
CA VAL A 414 -14.35 71.42 -28.80
C VAL A 414 -14.41 70.00 -29.38
N VAL A 415 -13.41 69.15 -29.14
CA VAL A 415 -13.29 67.82 -29.77
C VAL A 415 -13.40 66.70 -28.73
N PRO A 416 -14.27 65.67 -28.93
CA PRO A 416 -14.34 64.53 -28.02
C PRO A 416 -12.99 63.79 -27.91
N LEU A 417 -12.54 63.50 -26.68
CA LEU A 417 -11.23 62.90 -26.37
C LEU A 417 -10.86 61.66 -27.21
N ARG A 418 -11.86 60.87 -27.65
CA ARG A 418 -11.67 59.71 -28.53
C ARG A 418 -11.17 60.00 -29.96
N LYS A 419 -11.19 61.27 -30.41
CA LYS A 419 -10.83 61.72 -31.76
C LYS A 419 -9.49 62.45 -31.84
N PHE A 420 -8.76 62.57 -30.73
CA PHE A 420 -7.49 63.30 -30.64
C PHE A 420 -6.31 62.46 -31.17
N LYS A 421 -5.34 63.07 -31.86
CA LYS A 421 -4.18 62.36 -32.44
C LYS A 421 -3.02 62.27 -31.43
N GLN A 422 -2.24 61.19 -31.50
CA GLN A 422 -1.11 60.92 -30.58
C GLN A 422 -0.08 62.06 -30.52
N VAL A 423 0.19 62.69 -31.66
CA VAL A 423 1.15 63.81 -31.77
C VAL A 423 0.72 65.02 -30.92
N ASP A 424 -0.57 65.31 -30.85
CA ASP A 424 -1.10 66.43 -30.06
C ASP A 424 -0.97 66.13 -28.55
N PHE A 425 -1.08 64.86 -28.15
CA PHE A 425 -0.81 64.41 -26.78
C PHE A 425 0.67 64.49 -26.41
N ASP A 426 1.56 64.07 -27.30
CA ASP A 426 3.00 64.11 -27.04
C ASP A 426 3.50 65.55 -26.89
N ASN A 427 2.91 66.48 -27.63
CA ASN A 427 3.16 67.91 -27.50
C ASN A 427 2.68 68.47 -26.15
N LEU A 428 1.47 68.13 -25.71
CA LEU A 428 0.94 68.49 -24.38
C LEU A 428 1.79 67.92 -23.23
N LYS A 429 2.26 66.67 -23.35
CA LYS A 429 3.10 66.01 -22.35
C LYS A 429 4.50 66.63 -22.24
N ARG A 430 5.11 66.99 -23.37
CA ARG A 430 6.40 67.72 -23.41
C ARG A 430 6.29 69.07 -22.70
N LEU A 431 5.18 69.77 -22.91
CA LEU A 431 4.84 71.02 -22.26
C LEU A 431 4.62 70.87 -20.74
N GLY A 432 3.83 69.87 -20.33
CA GLY A 432 3.54 69.57 -18.92
C GLY A 432 4.79 69.27 -18.08
N ASN A 433 5.79 68.60 -18.66
CA ASN A 433 7.06 68.31 -17.98
C ASN A 433 7.98 69.53 -17.79
N CYS A 434 7.76 70.62 -18.54
CA CYS A 434 8.53 71.85 -18.40
C CYS A 434 7.98 72.80 -17.33
N ILE A 435 6.70 72.64 -16.95
CA ILE A 435 5.98 73.53 -16.03
C ILE A 435 6.44 73.43 -14.56
N PRO A 436 6.71 72.24 -13.98
CA PRO A 436 7.13 72.11 -12.57
C PRO A 436 8.47 72.75 -12.23
N ASN A 437 9.34 72.95 -13.23
CA ASN A 437 10.66 73.55 -13.04
C ASN A 437 10.64 75.09 -13.06
N LEU A 438 9.46 75.69 -13.25
CA LEU A 438 9.26 77.13 -13.26
C LEU A 438 8.57 77.52 -11.96
N LYS A 439 9.15 78.42 -11.15
CA LYS A 439 8.49 78.92 -9.94
C LYS A 439 7.20 79.66 -10.35
N ILE A 440 6.04 79.09 -10.00
CA ILE A 440 4.74 79.33 -10.66
C ILE A 440 3.95 80.54 -10.10
N THR A 441 3.33 81.35 -10.98
CA THR A 441 2.26 82.34 -10.71
C THR A 441 0.85 81.80 -11.06
N SER A 442 -0.23 82.49 -10.63
CA SER A 442 -1.64 82.05 -10.66
C SER A 442 -2.18 81.56 -12.02
N GLN A 443 -1.67 82.07 -13.15
CA GLN A 443 -2.09 81.60 -14.49
C GLN A 443 -1.70 80.14 -14.77
N PHE A 444 -0.62 79.61 -14.19
CA PHE A 444 -0.23 78.21 -14.40
C PHE A 444 -0.95 77.24 -13.46
N ILE A 445 -1.55 77.71 -12.36
CA ILE A 445 -2.37 76.87 -11.47
C ILE A 445 -3.58 76.33 -12.25
N SER A 446 -4.25 77.20 -13.01
CA SER A 446 -5.37 76.81 -13.89
C SER A 446 -4.97 75.82 -15.00
N MET A 447 -3.69 75.83 -15.41
CA MET A 447 -3.15 74.87 -16.38
C MET A 447 -2.78 73.54 -15.72
N GLY A 448 -2.31 73.58 -14.48
CA GLY A 448 -2.05 72.38 -13.67
C GLY A 448 -3.34 71.62 -13.31
N GLU A 449 -4.40 72.34 -12.95
CA GLU A 449 -5.73 71.76 -12.69
C GLU A 449 -6.30 71.11 -13.96
N PHE A 450 -6.27 71.83 -15.09
CA PHE A 450 -6.70 71.29 -16.39
C PHE A 450 -5.90 70.05 -16.83
N TYR A 451 -4.57 70.06 -16.62
CA TYR A 451 -3.72 68.89 -16.88
C TYR A 451 -4.10 67.71 -15.98
N THR A 452 -4.45 67.97 -14.72
CA THR A 452 -4.87 66.95 -13.75
C THR A 452 -6.22 66.34 -14.11
N GLU A 453 -7.21 67.17 -14.48
CA GLU A 453 -8.53 66.73 -14.96
C GLU A 453 -8.41 65.90 -16.26
N LEU A 454 -7.61 66.36 -17.22
CA LEU A 454 -7.38 65.65 -18.48
C LEU A 454 -6.71 64.30 -18.24
N ASN A 455 -5.68 64.24 -17.39
CA ASN A 455 -5.03 62.99 -17.03
C ASN A 455 -5.99 62.05 -16.31
N THR A 456 -6.82 62.55 -15.40
CA THR A 456 -7.84 61.75 -14.70
C THR A 456 -8.86 61.17 -15.68
N GLY A 457 -9.33 61.98 -16.64
CA GLY A 457 -10.25 61.53 -17.69
C GLY A 457 -9.63 60.50 -18.65
N ILE A 458 -8.37 60.67 -19.04
CA ILE A 458 -7.63 59.71 -19.88
C ILE A 458 -7.35 58.42 -19.12
N GLU A 459 -6.97 58.53 -17.85
CA GLU A 459 -6.72 57.39 -16.99
C GLU A 459 -8.01 56.58 -16.79
N GLY A 460 -9.16 57.23 -16.56
CA GLY A 460 -10.46 56.58 -16.54
C GLY A 460 -10.82 55.88 -17.87
N LEU A 461 -10.51 56.51 -19.01
CA LEU A 461 -10.76 55.91 -20.34
C LEU A 461 -9.83 54.72 -20.63
N ASN A 462 -8.58 54.80 -20.20
CA ASN A 462 -7.60 53.71 -20.30
C ASN A 462 -7.94 52.56 -19.35
N GLN A 463 -8.37 52.86 -18.12
CA GLN A 463 -8.87 51.86 -17.17
C GLN A 463 -10.11 51.16 -17.72
N LEU A 464 -11.07 51.88 -18.32
CA LEU A 464 -12.24 51.29 -18.98
C LEU A 464 -11.86 50.42 -20.19
N LYS A 465 -10.88 50.83 -21.00
CA LYS A 465 -10.36 50.01 -22.12
C LYS A 465 -9.68 48.74 -21.59
N GLN A 466 -8.83 48.86 -20.58
CA GLN A 466 -8.16 47.72 -19.95
C GLN A 466 -9.15 46.76 -19.30
N GLN A 467 -10.17 47.28 -18.59
CA GLN A 467 -11.25 46.48 -18.02
C GLN A 467 -12.04 45.75 -19.12
N ARG A 468 -12.42 46.42 -20.22
CA ARG A 468 -13.10 45.75 -21.35
C ARG A 468 -12.26 44.64 -21.98
N VAL A 469 -10.95 44.83 -22.09
CA VAL A 469 -10.04 43.79 -22.58
C VAL A 469 -9.97 42.62 -21.60
N LYS A 470 -9.84 42.89 -20.29
CA LYS A 470 -9.86 41.87 -19.23
C LYS A 470 -11.17 41.08 -19.22
N THR A 471 -12.31 41.75 -19.24
CA THR A 471 -13.64 41.11 -19.31
C THR A 471 -13.81 40.28 -20.57
N SER A 472 -13.34 40.77 -21.73
CA SER A 472 -13.42 40.04 -23.00
C SER A 472 -12.54 38.78 -22.96
N HIS A 473 -11.35 38.89 -22.40
CA HIS A 473 -10.45 37.76 -22.21
C HIS A 473 -11.05 36.72 -21.25
N ALA A 474 -11.58 37.15 -20.10
CA ALA A 474 -12.25 36.28 -19.13
C ALA A 474 -13.47 35.56 -19.75
N LEU A 475 -14.27 36.26 -20.55
CA LEU A 475 -15.41 35.66 -21.26
C LEU A 475 -14.98 34.63 -22.31
N LEU A 476 -13.88 34.91 -23.04
CA LEU A 476 -13.30 33.96 -23.99
C LEU A 476 -12.77 32.72 -23.28
N THR A 477 -12.11 32.89 -22.14
CA THR A 477 -11.61 31.78 -21.31
C THR A 477 -12.76 30.95 -20.77
N LEU A 478 -13.83 31.57 -20.26
CA LEU A 478 -15.03 30.86 -19.78
C LEU A 478 -15.71 30.06 -20.90
N ARG A 479 -15.81 30.64 -22.12
CA ARG A 479 -16.34 29.93 -23.29
C ARG A 479 -15.46 28.76 -23.71
N LYS A 480 -14.14 28.89 -23.64
CA LYS A 480 -13.22 27.78 -23.91
C LYS A 480 -13.35 26.69 -22.86
N LEU A 481 -13.51 27.06 -21.59
CA LEU A 481 -13.73 26.13 -20.48
C LEU A 481 -15.04 25.37 -20.65
N GLU A 482 -16.16 26.06 -20.92
CA GLU A 482 -17.47 25.43 -21.18
C GLU A 482 -17.41 24.43 -22.33
N ARG A 483 -16.77 24.80 -23.45
CA ARG A 483 -16.60 23.86 -24.57
C ARG A 483 -15.75 22.66 -24.19
N ARG A 484 -14.61 22.88 -23.51
CA ARG A 484 -13.73 21.78 -23.05
C ARG A 484 -14.48 20.83 -22.13
N VAL A 485 -15.23 21.36 -21.17
CA VAL A 485 -16.07 20.59 -20.26
C VAL A 485 -17.14 19.82 -21.04
N GLY A 486 -17.77 20.45 -22.03
CA GLY A 486 -18.80 19.85 -22.87
C GLY A 486 -18.30 18.72 -23.78
N CYS A 487 -16.99 18.63 -24.06
CA CYS A 487 -16.39 17.54 -24.85
C CYS A 487 -16.16 16.26 -24.04
N PHE A 488 -16.26 16.31 -22.71
CA PHE A 488 -16.15 15.12 -21.88
C PHE A 488 -17.54 14.52 -21.64
N GLU A 489 -17.69 13.22 -21.92
CA GLU A 489 -18.91 12.51 -21.54
C GLU A 489 -19.10 12.52 -20.01
N TYR A 490 -17.99 12.32 -19.29
CA TYR A 490 -17.85 12.46 -17.84
C TYR A 490 -16.44 12.99 -17.48
N LEU A 491 -16.36 14.02 -16.63
CA LEU A 491 -15.13 14.69 -16.19
C LEU A 491 -14.45 13.94 -15.04
N SER A 492 -13.16 13.63 -15.11
CA SER A 492 -12.43 13.08 -13.95
C SER A 492 -12.49 14.00 -12.72
N GLN A 493 -12.36 13.43 -11.52
CA GLN A 493 -12.41 14.19 -10.26
C GLN A 493 -11.41 15.37 -10.23
N GLU A 494 -10.19 15.13 -10.74
CA GLU A 494 -9.14 16.14 -10.90
C GLU A 494 -9.57 17.27 -11.84
N HIS A 495 -10.20 16.94 -12.96
CA HIS A 495 -10.73 17.93 -13.89
C HIS A 495 -11.92 18.71 -13.32
N ILE A 496 -12.75 18.11 -12.46
CA ILE A 496 -13.83 18.84 -11.76
C ILE A 496 -13.24 19.90 -10.83
N SER A 497 -12.26 19.52 -9.99
CA SER A 497 -11.56 20.47 -9.11
C SER A 497 -10.89 21.58 -9.91
N LYS A 498 -10.14 21.23 -10.97
CA LYS A 498 -9.47 22.23 -11.80
C LYS A 498 -10.43 23.13 -12.56
N THR A 499 -11.58 22.61 -12.99
CA THR A 499 -12.64 23.39 -13.64
C THR A 499 -13.21 24.42 -12.67
N ASN A 500 -13.46 24.05 -11.41
CA ASN A 500 -13.95 24.97 -10.40
C ASN A 500 -12.93 26.06 -10.04
N GLU A 501 -11.65 25.69 -9.91
CA GLU A 501 -10.54 26.63 -9.68
C GLU A 501 -10.42 27.66 -10.82
N LEU A 502 -10.35 27.17 -12.07
CA LEU A 502 -10.28 28.05 -13.25
C LEU A 502 -11.51 28.95 -13.38
N ARG A 503 -12.66 28.54 -12.82
CA ARG A 503 -13.89 29.32 -12.82
C ARG A 503 -13.92 30.38 -11.74
N SER A 504 -13.35 30.10 -10.56
CA SER A 504 -13.24 31.08 -9.47
C SER A 504 -12.23 32.19 -9.76
N ASP A 505 -11.21 31.90 -10.58
CA ASP A 505 -10.16 32.87 -10.94
C ASP A 505 -10.60 33.91 -11.98
N LEU A 506 -11.83 33.79 -12.51
CA LEU A 506 -12.37 34.72 -13.50
C LEU A 506 -13.15 35.87 -12.84
N ASP A 507 -12.60 37.08 -12.93
CA ASP A 507 -13.22 38.29 -12.39
C ASP A 507 -14.19 38.95 -13.38
N PHE A 508 -15.43 39.19 -12.92
CA PHE A 508 -16.51 39.85 -13.67
C PHE A 508 -17.14 41.03 -12.89
N ALA A 509 -16.41 41.71 -12.00
CA ALA A 509 -16.93 42.72 -11.07
C ALA A 509 -17.73 43.90 -11.70
N LEU A 510 -17.47 44.27 -12.96
CA LEU A 510 -18.13 45.41 -13.64
C LEU A 510 -18.50 45.04 -15.08
N VAL A 511 -19.61 44.33 -15.26
CA VAL A 511 -20.07 43.85 -16.56
C VAL A 511 -21.45 44.35 -16.92
N SER A 512 -21.69 44.52 -18.23
CA SER A 512 -23.03 44.86 -18.72
C SER A 512 -24.03 43.74 -18.41
N SER A 513 -25.30 44.09 -18.26
CA SER A 513 -26.40 43.12 -18.04
C SER A 513 -26.40 41.98 -19.07
N ARG A 514 -26.09 42.30 -20.33
CA ARG A 514 -25.97 41.32 -21.42
C ARG A 514 -24.80 40.34 -21.21
N THR A 515 -23.67 40.81 -20.68
CA THR A 515 -22.52 39.98 -20.38
C THR A 515 -22.82 39.04 -19.18
N SER A 516 -23.49 39.53 -18.15
CA SER A 516 -23.91 38.72 -17.00
C SER A 516 -24.80 37.55 -17.40
N ALA A 517 -25.77 37.78 -18.29
CA ALA A 517 -26.64 36.73 -18.81
C ALA A 517 -25.87 35.63 -19.57
N ILE A 518 -24.84 36.02 -20.34
CA ILE A 518 -23.98 35.06 -21.06
C ILE A 518 -23.16 34.22 -20.06
N VAL A 519 -22.57 34.85 -19.04
CA VAL A 519 -21.79 34.15 -18.01
C VAL A 519 -22.65 33.14 -17.25
N ALA A 520 -23.85 33.55 -16.82
CA ALA A 520 -24.79 32.67 -16.12
C ALA A 520 -25.17 31.44 -16.96
N HIS A 521 -25.47 31.65 -18.24
CA HIS A 521 -25.82 30.55 -19.16
C HIS A 521 -24.68 29.54 -19.37
N LEU A 522 -23.44 30.02 -19.50
CA LEU A 522 -22.26 29.16 -19.66
C LEU A 522 -21.97 28.37 -18.38
N ASN A 523 -22.06 29.02 -17.22
CA ASN A 523 -21.88 28.35 -15.93
C ASN A 523 -22.91 27.24 -15.72
N GLN A 524 -24.18 27.48 -16.09
CA GLN A 524 -25.23 26.46 -16.01
C GLN A 524 -24.91 25.21 -16.85
N LYS A 525 -24.30 25.37 -18.03
CA LYS A 525 -23.89 24.24 -18.87
C LYS A 525 -22.73 23.46 -18.26
N ILE A 526 -21.74 24.16 -17.70
CA ILE A 526 -20.64 23.53 -16.96
C ILE A 526 -21.18 22.75 -15.75
N ASP A 527 -22.08 23.33 -14.97
CA ASP A 527 -22.67 22.68 -13.79
C ASP A 527 -23.44 21.41 -14.15
N LYS A 528 -24.16 21.41 -15.28
CA LYS A 528 -24.83 20.21 -15.80
C LYS A 528 -23.84 19.09 -16.12
N ALA A 529 -22.71 19.41 -16.75
CA ALA A 529 -21.68 18.43 -17.07
C ALA A 529 -20.99 17.87 -15.82
N ILE A 530 -20.69 18.72 -14.83
CA ILE A 530 -20.16 18.31 -13.52
C ILE A 530 -21.15 17.38 -12.82
N THR A 531 -22.43 17.75 -12.76
CA THR A 531 -23.48 16.95 -12.12
C THR A 531 -23.64 15.58 -12.79
N ARG A 532 -23.61 15.53 -14.13
CA ARG A 532 -23.66 14.29 -14.91
C ARG A 532 -22.46 13.38 -14.58
N SER A 533 -21.28 13.96 -14.44
CA SER A 533 -20.03 13.26 -14.09
C SER A 533 -20.11 12.65 -12.69
N PHE A 534 -20.55 13.41 -11.69
CA PHE A 534 -20.76 12.90 -10.34
C PHE A 534 -21.73 11.71 -10.29
N ARG A 535 -22.84 11.79 -11.02
CA ARG A 535 -23.81 10.67 -11.11
C ARG A 535 -23.18 9.40 -11.72
N HIS A 536 -22.31 9.55 -12.71
CA HIS A 536 -21.61 8.42 -13.31
C HIS A 536 -20.63 7.76 -12.34
N TYR A 537 -19.75 8.53 -11.69
CA TYR A 537 -18.79 7.97 -10.73
C TYR A 537 -19.51 7.29 -9.56
N LEU A 538 -20.55 7.94 -9.03
CA LEU A 538 -21.40 7.35 -8.02
C LEU A 538 -21.97 5.99 -8.45
N THR A 539 -22.49 5.90 -9.68
CA THR A 539 -23.02 4.64 -10.23
C THR A 539 -21.93 3.58 -10.37
N THR A 540 -20.74 3.97 -10.83
CA THR A 540 -19.58 3.09 -10.99
C THR A 540 -19.07 2.58 -9.64
N ASP A 541 -19.02 3.42 -8.61
CA ASP A 541 -18.60 3.01 -7.27
C ASP A 541 -19.64 2.11 -6.59
N ILE A 542 -20.94 2.38 -6.79
CA ILE A 542 -22.01 1.44 -6.40
C ILE A 542 -21.82 0.08 -7.08
N ARG A 543 -21.48 0.03 -8.37
CA ARG A 543 -21.21 -1.24 -9.08
C ARG A 543 -19.99 -1.96 -8.51
N LYS A 544 -18.90 -1.25 -8.18
CA LYS A 544 -17.71 -1.84 -7.55
C LYS A 544 -18.04 -2.46 -6.19
N VAL A 545 -18.82 -1.77 -5.34
CA VAL A 545 -19.28 -2.32 -4.05
C VAL A 545 -20.10 -3.60 -4.28
N ARG A 546 -21.04 -3.59 -5.24
CA ARG A 546 -21.81 -4.79 -5.59
C ARG A 546 -20.94 -5.93 -6.10
N SER A 547 -19.97 -5.65 -6.96
CA SER A 547 -19.04 -6.64 -7.50
C SER A 547 -18.19 -7.28 -6.41
N LEU A 548 -17.69 -6.50 -5.44
CA LEU A 548 -16.94 -7.03 -4.29
C LEU A 548 -17.83 -7.95 -3.43
N LEU A 549 -19.05 -7.52 -3.14
CA LEU A 549 -20.00 -8.34 -2.37
C LEU A 549 -20.40 -9.62 -3.12
N GLN A 550 -20.51 -9.56 -4.44
CA GLN A 550 -20.82 -10.72 -5.29
C GLN A 550 -19.63 -11.69 -5.38
N SER A 551 -18.41 -11.19 -5.56
CA SER A 551 -17.16 -11.96 -5.49
C SER A 551 -17.07 -12.70 -4.15
N PHE A 552 -17.18 -11.96 -3.05
CA PHE A 552 -17.20 -12.52 -1.70
C PHE A 552 -18.26 -13.61 -1.56
N SER A 553 -19.50 -13.31 -1.97
CA SER A 553 -20.61 -14.27 -1.87
C SER A 553 -20.35 -15.54 -2.69
N SER A 554 -19.70 -15.43 -3.85
CA SER A 554 -19.38 -16.59 -4.69
C SER A 554 -18.28 -17.47 -4.07
N ARG A 555 -17.27 -16.87 -3.44
CA ARG A 555 -16.15 -17.58 -2.79
C ARG A 555 -16.55 -18.19 -1.46
N ILE A 556 -17.48 -17.57 -0.73
CA ILE A 556 -18.02 -18.12 0.51
C ILE A 556 -19.13 -19.14 0.26
N LYS A 557 -19.72 -19.15 -0.94
CA LYS A 557 -20.84 -20.03 -1.32
C LYS A 557 -20.60 -21.50 -0.93
N PRO A 558 -19.45 -22.13 -1.23
CA PRO A 558 -19.21 -23.53 -0.87
C PRO A 558 -19.24 -23.77 0.64
N LEU A 559 -18.72 -22.83 1.43
CA LEU A 559 -18.70 -22.92 2.89
C LEU A 559 -20.07 -22.58 3.51
N SER A 560 -20.85 -21.71 2.86
CA SER A 560 -22.16 -21.26 3.36
C SER A 560 -23.29 -22.29 3.26
N TYR A 561 -23.09 -23.34 2.46
CA TYR A 561 -24.02 -24.47 2.36
C TYR A 561 -23.62 -25.66 3.24
N MET A 562 -22.50 -25.59 3.95
CA MET A 562 -22.08 -26.66 4.84
C MET A 562 -23.08 -26.75 6.00
N SER A 563 -23.69 -27.92 6.13
CA SER A 563 -24.48 -28.28 7.29
C SER A 563 -23.60 -28.41 8.53
N LYS A 564 -24.22 -28.49 9.70
CA LYS A 564 -23.50 -28.77 10.95
C LYS A 564 -22.76 -30.12 10.86
N ASP A 565 -23.36 -31.08 10.17
CA ASP A 565 -22.80 -32.43 10.01
C ASP A 565 -21.58 -32.43 9.08
N ASP A 566 -21.62 -31.64 8.00
CA ASP A 566 -20.48 -31.47 7.09
C ASP A 566 -19.26 -30.88 7.82
N ILE A 567 -19.48 -29.91 8.73
CA ILE A 567 -18.41 -29.32 9.55
C ILE A 567 -17.87 -30.32 10.59
N GLU A 568 -18.72 -31.17 11.16
CA GLU A 568 -18.28 -32.16 12.15
C GLU A 568 -17.41 -33.27 11.54
N GLN A 569 -17.56 -33.56 10.24
CA GLN A 569 -16.76 -34.56 9.51
C GLN A 569 -15.39 -34.04 9.03
N MET A 570 -15.14 -32.72 9.08
CA MET A 570 -13.88 -32.15 8.59
C MET A 570 -12.69 -32.57 9.46
N ASN A 571 -11.57 -32.90 8.81
CA ASN A 571 -10.30 -33.09 9.49
C ASN A 571 -9.57 -31.75 9.75
N GLN A 572 -8.50 -31.80 10.54
CA GLN A 572 -7.77 -30.59 10.95
C GLN A 572 -7.18 -29.81 9.76
N GLY A 573 -6.69 -30.49 8.72
CA GLY A 573 -6.16 -29.84 7.52
C GLY A 573 -7.22 -29.09 6.72
N GLU A 574 -8.40 -29.68 6.56
CA GLU A 574 -9.54 -29.07 5.87
C GLU A 574 -10.04 -27.83 6.62
N ILE A 575 -10.10 -27.88 7.96
CA ILE A 575 -10.49 -26.74 8.80
C ILE A 575 -9.47 -25.61 8.66
N THR A 576 -8.17 -25.92 8.72
CA THR A 576 -7.12 -24.90 8.54
C THR A 576 -7.18 -24.25 7.16
N GLN A 577 -7.43 -25.02 6.09
CA GLN A 577 -7.60 -24.48 4.74
C GLN A 577 -8.84 -23.57 4.64
N ALA A 578 -9.97 -23.99 5.19
CA ALA A 578 -11.21 -23.20 5.20
C ALA A 578 -11.05 -21.89 5.99
N LEU A 579 -10.42 -21.93 7.16
CA LEU A 579 -10.10 -20.74 7.96
C LEU A 579 -9.12 -19.81 7.23
N THR A 580 -8.14 -20.36 6.51
CA THR A 580 -7.20 -19.57 5.69
C THR A 580 -7.92 -18.86 4.55
N LEU A 581 -8.84 -19.54 3.86
CA LEU A 581 -9.68 -18.91 2.84
C LEU A 581 -10.54 -17.78 3.44
N LEU A 582 -11.18 -17.99 4.59
CA LEU A 582 -12.00 -16.98 5.26
C LEU A 582 -11.18 -15.74 5.66
N ARG A 583 -9.96 -15.93 6.19
CA ARG A 583 -9.01 -14.84 6.46
C ARG A 583 -8.60 -14.08 5.20
N SER A 584 -8.44 -14.79 4.08
CA SER A 584 -8.12 -14.14 2.79
C SER A 584 -9.25 -13.26 2.24
N LEU A 585 -10.48 -13.44 2.73
CA LEU A 585 -11.66 -12.69 2.32
C LEU A 585 -11.92 -11.44 3.18
N ASP A 586 -11.33 -11.34 4.37
CA ASP A 586 -11.47 -10.15 5.25
C ASP A 586 -11.12 -8.84 4.51
N PRO A 587 -10.03 -8.75 3.74
CA PRO A 587 -9.71 -7.54 2.97
C PRO A 587 -10.76 -7.19 1.89
N GLU A 588 -11.52 -8.16 1.37
CA GLU A 588 -12.62 -7.88 0.43
C GLU A 588 -13.80 -7.21 1.15
N LEU A 589 -14.16 -7.69 2.34
CA LEU A 589 -15.22 -7.08 3.17
C LEU A 589 -14.84 -5.69 3.65
N ASP A 590 -13.57 -5.48 4.02
CA ASP A 590 -13.09 -4.17 4.45
C ASP A 590 -13.02 -3.18 3.28
N ARG A 591 -12.56 -3.62 2.10
CA ARG A 591 -12.63 -2.80 0.88
C ARG A 591 -14.06 -2.44 0.50
N ALA A 592 -15.01 -3.37 0.64
CA ALA A 592 -16.42 -3.09 0.42
C ALA A 592 -16.98 -2.08 1.44
N LYS A 593 -16.60 -2.19 2.72
CA LYS A 593 -16.96 -1.25 3.78
C LYS A 593 -16.41 0.17 3.52
N GLY A 594 -15.13 0.29 3.18
CA GLY A 594 -14.50 1.58 2.87
C GLY A 594 -15.15 2.26 1.67
N ARG A 595 -15.34 1.53 0.56
CA ARG A 595 -16.04 2.08 -0.61
C ARG A 595 -17.49 2.46 -0.32
N LEU A 596 -18.18 1.73 0.56
CA LEU A 596 -19.53 2.08 0.98
C LEU A 596 -19.58 3.37 1.81
N SER A 597 -18.55 3.67 2.62
CA SER A 597 -18.48 4.96 3.31
C SER A 597 -18.30 6.13 2.34
N ASP A 598 -17.53 5.95 1.28
CA ASP A 598 -17.30 6.99 0.27
C ASP A 598 -18.60 7.31 -0.50
N VAL A 599 -19.41 6.27 -0.76
CA VAL A 599 -20.71 6.38 -1.45
C VAL A 599 -21.82 6.96 -0.55
N ARG A 600 -21.67 6.87 0.78
CA ARG A 600 -22.73 7.25 1.75
C ARG A 600 -23.16 8.71 1.66
N TYR A 601 -22.23 9.61 1.34
CA TYR A 601 -22.46 11.05 1.32
C TYR A 601 -23.02 11.57 0.01
N THR A 602 -23.01 10.74 -1.04
CA THR A 602 -23.35 11.15 -2.41
C THR A 602 -24.53 10.37 -3.00
N ALA A 603 -24.84 9.17 -2.48
CA ALA A 603 -25.95 8.34 -2.94
C ALA A 603 -27.28 8.61 -2.23
N GLU A 604 -28.39 8.22 -2.88
CA GLU A 604 -29.70 8.18 -2.21
C GLU A 604 -29.69 7.23 -1.01
N LYS A 605 -30.30 7.67 0.09
CA LYS A 605 -30.39 6.93 1.36
C LYS A 605 -30.84 5.48 1.17
N ARG A 606 -31.88 5.23 0.36
CA ARG A 606 -32.40 3.88 0.06
C ARG A 606 -31.36 2.95 -0.59
N THR A 607 -30.49 3.49 -1.44
CA THR A 607 -29.44 2.71 -2.11
C THR A 607 -28.34 2.32 -1.13
N VAL A 608 -27.93 3.27 -0.27
CA VAL A 608 -26.97 3.02 0.80
C VAL A 608 -27.50 1.95 1.77
N GLU A 609 -28.76 2.07 2.19
CA GLU A 609 -29.41 1.10 3.09
C GLU A 609 -29.42 -0.32 2.51
N ARG A 610 -29.72 -0.49 1.20
CA ARG A 610 -29.68 -1.80 0.53
C ARG A 610 -28.28 -2.41 0.48
N LEU A 611 -27.27 -1.60 0.15
CA LEU A 611 -25.87 -2.05 0.11
C LEU A 611 -25.37 -2.38 1.51
N GLN A 612 -25.72 -1.57 2.51
CA GLN A 612 -25.38 -1.81 3.91
C GLN A 612 -26.01 -3.12 4.42
N LYS A 613 -27.29 -3.37 4.09
CA LYS A 613 -27.96 -4.64 4.43
C LYS A 613 -27.25 -5.85 3.81
N SER A 614 -26.78 -5.71 2.56
CA SER A 614 -26.04 -6.77 1.86
C SER A 614 -24.66 -7.01 2.49
N LEU A 615 -23.93 -5.95 2.83
CA LEU A 615 -22.65 -6.02 3.55
C LEU A 615 -22.82 -6.66 4.94
N ASN A 616 -23.84 -6.27 5.69
CA ASN A 616 -24.13 -6.85 7.01
C ASN A 616 -24.45 -8.34 6.88
N LYS A 617 -25.24 -8.74 5.88
CA LYS A 617 -25.53 -10.15 5.62
C LYS A 617 -24.25 -10.96 5.35
N ALA A 618 -23.35 -10.42 4.52
CA ALA A 618 -22.07 -11.06 4.21
C ALA A 618 -21.16 -11.20 5.45
N LYS A 619 -21.09 -10.15 6.28
CA LYS A 619 -20.35 -10.17 7.56
C LYS A 619 -20.90 -11.20 8.55
N ASN A 620 -22.22 -11.28 8.66
CA ASN A 620 -22.86 -12.24 9.56
C ASN A 620 -22.58 -13.68 9.12
N TYR A 621 -22.64 -13.98 7.81
CA TYR A 621 -22.27 -15.31 7.31
C TYR A 621 -20.80 -15.64 7.53
N HIS A 622 -19.90 -14.68 7.30
CA HIS A 622 -18.47 -14.85 7.58
C HIS A 622 -18.21 -15.19 9.04
N ALA A 623 -18.80 -14.40 9.95
CA ALA A 623 -18.64 -14.59 11.38
C ALA A 623 -19.25 -15.91 11.87
N ASP A 624 -20.43 -16.29 11.40
CA ASP A 624 -21.10 -17.55 11.77
C ASP A 624 -20.27 -18.77 11.37
N ILE A 625 -19.81 -18.83 10.11
CA ILE A 625 -18.97 -19.94 9.62
C ILE A 625 -17.63 -19.97 10.36
N THR A 626 -16.98 -18.82 10.53
CA THR A 626 -15.71 -18.71 11.27
C THR A 626 -15.86 -19.21 12.71
N THR A 627 -16.94 -18.81 13.40
CA THR A 627 -17.20 -19.24 14.78
C THR A 627 -17.38 -20.75 14.87
N LYS A 628 -18.13 -21.35 13.94
CA LYS A 628 -18.35 -22.80 13.89
C LYS A 628 -17.04 -23.57 13.64
N LEU A 629 -16.23 -23.13 12.68
CA LEU A 629 -14.94 -23.76 12.36
C LEU A 629 -13.92 -23.60 13.50
N VAL A 630 -13.81 -22.43 14.12
CA VAL A 630 -12.92 -22.21 15.29
C VAL A 630 -13.38 -23.05 16.49
N ALA A 631 -14.68 -23.19 16.72
CA ALA A 631 -15.19 -24.05 17.78
C ALA A 631 -14.81 -25.52 17.55
N LYS A 632 -14.88 -26.01 16.31
CA LYS A 632 -14.43 -27.37 15.93
C LYS A 632 -12.91 -27.52 16.05
N GLU A 633 -12.13 -26.55 15.58
CA GLU A 633 -10.67 -26.52 15.72
C GLU A 633 -10.23 -26.63 17.19
N ASN A 634 -10.88 -25.86 18.07
CA ASN A 634 -10.62 -25.92 19.50
C ASN A 634 -10.98 -27.28 20.12
N ARG A 635 -12.09 -27.91 19.71
CA ARG A 635 -12.44 -29.26 20.19
C ARG A 635 -11.38 -30.29 19.78
N LEU A 636 -11.00 -30.32 18.50
CA LEU A 636 -9.95 -31.23 18.00
C LEU A 636 -8.62 -31.00 18.74
N PHE A 637 -8.27 -29.74 19.02
CA PHE A 637 -7.09 -29.42 19.82
C PHE A 637 -7.17 -29.95 21.25
N GLN A 638 -8.31 -29.82 21.92
CA GLN A 638 -8.52 -30.36 23.27
C GLN A 638 -8.52 -31.90 23.29
N GLU A 639 -9.13 -32.55 22.30
CA GLU A 639 -9.09 -34.01 22.14
C GLU A 639 -7.64 -34.50 21.98
N LYS A 640 -6.85 -33.83 21.12
CA LYS A 640 -5.43 -34.13 20.95
C LYS A 640 -4.65 -33.97 22.26
N LEU A 641 -4.88 -32.88 22.99
CA LEU A 641 -4.21 -32.61 24.27
C LEU A 641 -4.57 -33.68 25.32
N TRP A 642 -5.84 -34.08 25.39
CA TRP A 642 -6.28 -35.17 26.26
C TRP A 642 -5.64 -36.51 25.90
N HIS A 643 -5.51 -36.82 24.61
CA HIS A 643 -4.81 -38.02 24.14
C HIS A 643 -3.32 -37.99 24.52
N GLU A 644 -2.63 -36.86 24.36
CA GLU A 644 -1.24 -36.68 24.75
C GLU A 644 -1.05 -36.83 26.28
N GLU A 645 -1.93 -36.24 27.09
CA GLU A 645 -1.91 -36.40 28.55
C GLU A 645 -2.20 -37.84 29.00
N ARG A 646 -3.13 -38.53 28.33
CA ARG A 646 -3.42 -39.94 28.58
C ARG A 646 -2.19 -40.81 28.27
N LEU A 647 -1.56 -40.62 27.10
CA LEU A 647 -0.33 -41.32 26.73
C LEU A 647 0.81 -41.07 27.74
N LYS A 648 0.99 -39.83 28.18
CA LYS A 648 1.99 -39.48 29.19
C LYS A 648 1.76 -40.23 30.51
N ARG A 649 0.51 -40.29 30.99
CA ARG A 649 0.16 -41.04 32.22
C ARG A 649 0.44 -42.53 32.09
N ILE A 650 0.03 -43.14 30.97
CA ILE A 650 0.27 -44.56 30.69
C ILE A 650 1.78 -44.86 30.67
N ASN A 651 2.57 -44.01 30.03
CA ASN A 651 4.03 -44.16 29.97
C ASN A 651 4.68 -44.07 31.36
N THR A 652 4.28 -43.11 32.21
CA THR A 652 4.80 -43.00 33.59
C THR A 652 4.46 -44.23 34.43
N GLN A 653 3.21 -44.73 34.34
CA GLN A 653 2.80 -45.96 35.03
C GLN A 653 3.61 -47.18 34.56
N LYS A 654 3.89 -47.26 33.24
CA LYS A 654 4.74 -48.31 32.67
C LYS A 654 6.17 -48.26 33.22
N GLU A 655 6.78 -47.07 33.33
CA GLU A 655 8.13 -46.90 33.90
C GLU A 655 8.21 -47.32 35.38
N GLU A 656 7.23 -46.93 36.19
CA GLU A 656 7.15 -47.32 37.61
C GLU A 656 6.97 -48.84 37.77
N PHE A 657 6.13 -49.45 36.93
CA PHE A 657 5.96 -50.90 36.86
C PHE A 657 7.27 -51.61 36.53
N LEU A 658 7.98 -51.19 35.48
CA LEU A 658 9.25 -51.78 35.06
C LEU A 658 10.30 -51.70 36.17
N THR A 659 10.38 -50.57 36.86
CA THR A 659 11.30 -50.37 37.99
C THR A 659 10.97 -51.31 39.16
N SER A 660 9.68 -51.41 39.49
CA SER A 660 9.18 -52.29 40.56
C SER A 660 9.43 -53.76 40.24
N LEU A 661 9.22 -54.18 39.00
CA LEU A 661 9.42 -55.55 38.54
C LEU A 661 10.90 -55.97 38.61
N LYS A 662 11.82 -55.11 38.17
CA LYS A 662 13.28 -55.33 38.31
C LYS A 662 13.65 -55.52 39.78
N ARG A 663 13.15 -54.64 40.65
CA ARG A 663 13.47 -54.67 42.07
C ARG A 663 12.92 -55.92 42.75
N LEU A 664 11.71 -56.38 42.41
CA LEU A 664 11.17 -57.63 42.94
C LEU A 664 12.03 -58.83 42.52
N HIS A 665 12.50 -58.83 41.27
CA HIS A 665 13.38 -59.90 40.78
C HIS A 665 14.71 -59.95 41.54
N GLU A 666 15.30 -58.80 41.87
CA GLU A 666 16.49 -58.74 42.73
C GLU A 666 16.22 -59.34 44.11
N LEU A 667 15.09 -58.98 44.75
CA LEU A 667 14.72 -59.54 46.06
C LEU A 667 14.46 -61.04 45.99
N TYR A 668 13.85 -61.53 44.90
CA TYR A 668 13.68 -62.96 44.64
C TYR A 668 15.03 -63.69 44.58
N LEU A 669 16.03 -63.13 43.88
CA LEU A 669 17.37 -63.72 43.82
C LEU A 669 18.05 -63.74 45.19
N VAL A 670 17.86 -62.70 46.02
CA VAL A 670 18.35 -62.67 47.40
C VAL A 670 17.73 -63.80 48.22
N LEU A 671 16.40 -63.97 48.20
CA LEU A 671 15.72 -65.06 48.91
C LEU A 671 16.20 -66.44 48.45
N LYS A 672 16.34 -66.65 47.14
CA LYS A 672 16.83 -67.90 46.56
C LYS A 672 18.25 -68.23 46.99
N SER A 673 19.11 -67.22 47.15
CA SER A 673 20.46 -67.39 47.68
C SER A 673 20.47 -67.75 49.17
N LEU A 674 19.55 -67.18 49.96
CA LEU A 674 19.39 -67.48 51.38
C LEU A 674 18.87 -68.91 51.61
N GLU A 675 18.06 -69.44 50.69
CA GLU A 675 17.50 -70.79 50.76
C GLU A 675 18.61 -71.84 50.73
N LEU A 676 19.63 -71.61 49.89
CA LEU A 676 20.81 -72.46 49.69
C LEU A 676 21.92 -72.24 50.75
N SER A 677 21.77 -71.26 51.65
CA SER A 677 22.79 -70.91 52.64
C SER A 677 22.81 -71.89 53.83
N PRO A 678 24.00 -72.37 54.26
CA PRO A 678 24.14 -73.14 55.50
C PRO A 678 24.04 -72.20 56.70
N GLY A 679 22.84 -72.06 57.27
CA GLY A 679 22.59 -71.19 58.42
C GLY A 679 21.47 -71.71 59.32
N ASN A 680 21.45 -71.25 60.58
CA ASN A 680 20.34 -71.55 61.48
C ASN A 680 19.03 -71.05 60.86
N VAL A 681 17.96 -71.86 60.94
CA VAL A 681 16.61 -71.57 60.42
C VAL A 681 16.14 -70.18 60.86
N MET A 682 16.34 -69.82 62.12
CA MET A 682 15.90 -68.52 62.66
C MET A 682 16.66 -67.34 62.03
N GLN A 683 17.97 -67.48 61.82
CA GLN A 683 18.79 -66.45 61.18
C GLN A 683 18.39 -66.24 59.71
N ARG A 684 18.07 -67.33 59.00
CA ARG A 684 17.62 -67.26 57.60
C ARG A 684 16.26 -66.57 57.49
N PHE A 685 15.34 -66.84 58.43
CA PHE A 685 14.05 -66.15 58.48
C PHE A 685 14.21 -64.66 58.80
N ASP A 686 15.04 -64.28 59.79
CA ASP A 686 15.29 -62.88 60.13
C ASP A 686 15.87 -62.10 58.94
N LEU A 687 16.80 -62.71 58.19
CA LEU A 687 17.38 -62.10 56.98
C LEU A 687 16.37 -61.98 55.83
N ALA A 688 15.54 -63.00 55.61
CA ALA A 688 14.45 -62.92 54.63
C ALA A 688 13.45 -61.81 54.98
N LEU A 689 13.19 -61.60 56.27
CA LEU A 689 12.22 -60.64 56.75
C LEU A 689 12.63 -59.18 56.54
N LEU A 690 13.93 -58.87 56.53
CA LEU A 690 14.43 -57.51 56.24
C LEU A 690 13.89 -56.95 54.92
N HIS A 691 13.55 -57.83 53.98
CA HIS A 691 13.08 -57.47 52.64
C HIS A 691 11.55 -57.53 52.49
N ASN A 692 10.82 -57.95 53.53
CA ASN A 692 9.39 -58.22 53.47
C ASN A 692 8.54 -56.95 53.24
N GLU A 693 8.78 -55.87 53.98
CA GLU A 693 8.00 -54.63 53.82
C GLU A 693 8.19 -54.02 52.42
N GLU A 694 9.41 -54.05 51.90
CA GLU A 694 9.72 -53.57 50.55
C GLU A 694 8.99 -54.41 49.49
N ALA A 695 9.04 -55.75 49.61
CA ALA A 695 8.39 -56.66 48.69
C ALA A 695 6.86 -56.56 48.69
N ILE A 696 6.21 -56.27 49.83
CA ILE A 696 4.76 -56.01 49.91
C ILE A 696 4.40 -54.79 49.07
N ILE A 697 5.13 -53.68 49.24
CA ILE A 697 4.87 -52.43 48.51
C ILE A 697 5.08 -52.62 47.01
N ILE A 698 6.17 -53.30 46.63
CA ILE A 698 6.52 -53.56 45.24
C ILE A 698 5.50 -54.50 44.57
N SER A 699 5.14 -55.60 45.22
CA SER A 699 4.15 -56.56 44.71
C SER A 699 2.80 -55.89 44.47
N ARG A 700 2.37 -54.99 45.37
CA ARG A 700 1.14 -54.22 45.21
C ARG A 700 1.20 -53.33 43.97
N LYS A 701 2.28 -52.57 43.78
CA LYS A 701 2.45 -51.69 42.60
C LYS A 701 2.44 -52.46 41.28
N ILE A 702 3.07 -53.64 41.27
CA ILE A 702 3.07 -54.55 40.11
C ILE A 702 1.64 -54.98 39.79
N ASN A 703 0.89 -55.47 40.77
CA ASN A 703 -0.49 -55.91 40.56
C ASN A 703 -1.43 -54.77 40.17
N GLU A 704 -1.31 -53.59 40.79
CA GLU A 704 -2.08 -52.39 40.43
C GLU A 704 -1.92 -52.00 38.95
N TYR A 705 -0.70 -52.11 38.41
CA TYR A 705 -0.48 -51.88 36.97
C TYR A 705 -1.07 -53.01 36.12
N LEU A 706 -0.81 -54.28 36.46
CA LEU A 706 -1.24 -55.43 35.67
C LEU A 706 -2.77 -55.57 35.57
N ASP A 707 -3.49 -55.13 36.61
CA ASP A 707 -4.96 -55.15 36.67
C ASP A 707 -5.60 -53.90 36.02
N SER A 708 -4.80 -52.90 35.63
CA SER A 708 -5.29 -51.72 34.90
C SER A 708 -5.68 -52.05 33.45
N SER A 709 -6.71 -51.38 32.93
CA SER A 709 -7.20 -51.56 31.55
C SER A 709 -6.22 -51.08 30.48
N ASP A 710 -5.27 -50.21 30.84
CA ASP A 710 -4.27 -49.60 29.95
C ASP A 710 -2.90 -50.30 30.02
N SER A 711 -2.81 -51.49 30.64
CA SER A 711 -1.55 -52.23 30.76
C SER A 711 -1.13 -52.90 29.45
N SER A 712 0.08 -52.56 28.96
CA SER A 712 0.75 -53.25 27.86
C SER A 712 2.12 -53.77 28.31
N ILE A 713 2.40 -55.03 27.98
CA ILE A 713 3.71 -55.66 28.21
C ILE A 713 4.33 -55.85 26.84
N ASP A 714 5.08 -54.83 26.40
CA ASP A 714 5.85 -54.89 25.15
C ASP A 714 7.35 -55.00 25.50
N SER A 715 7.99 -56.05 24.97
CA SER A 715 9.42 -56.39 24.74
C SER A 715 10.57 -55.91 25.65
N ASP A 716 10.40 -54.93 26.53
CA ASP A 716 11.47 -54.26 27.29
C ASP A 716 11.90 -55.01 28.57
N VAL A 717 11.25 -56.14 28.86
CA VAL A 717 11.56 -57.02 30.00
C VAL A 717 12.08 -58.40 29.54
N SER A 718 12.32 -58.54 28.24
CA SER A 718 12.77 -59.80 27.61
C SER A 718 14.02 -60.39 28.26
N TYR A 719 14.92 -59.58 28.82
CA TYR A 719 16.13 -60.04 29.51
C TYR A 719 15.90 -60.66 30.90
N LEU A 720 14.70 -60.50 31.48
CA LEU A 720 14.29 -61.13 32.74
C LEU A 720 13.35 -62.34 32.52
N ASN A 721 13.11 -62.75 31.26
CA ASN A 721 12.19 -63.83 30.88
C ASN A 721 10.69 -63.63 31.25
N TYR A 722 10.26 -62.40 31.56
CA TYR A 722 8.84 -62.10 31.82
C TYR A 722 8.19 -61.47 30.59
N THR A 723 7.54 -62.28 29.77
CA THR A 723 7.01 -61.89 28.44
C THR A 723 5.53 -61.55 28.41
N ASP A 724 4.78 -61.88 29.46
CA ASP A 724 3.35 -61.63 29.55
C ASP A 724 2.87 -61.37 31.00
N LYS A 725 1.59 -61.01 31.16
CA LYS A 725 1.01 -60.67 32.47
C LYS A 725 1.11 -61.84 33.45
N ASN A 726 0.98 -63.07 32.96
CA ASN A 726 1.00 -64.26 33.79
C ASN A 726 2.42 -64.53 34.30
N SER A 727 3.44 -64.37 33.46
CA SER A 727 4.85 -64.50 33.85
C SER A 727 5.26 -63.48 34.92
N CYS A 728 4.77 -62.23 34.84
CA CYS A 728 5.00 -61.22 35.88
C CYS A 728 4.27 -61.55 37.20
N LYS A 729 3.03 -62.03 37.13
CA LYS A 729 2.30 -62.51 38.32
C LYS A 729 2.98 -63.74 38.94
N GLN A 730 3.49 -64.63 38.11
CA GLN A 730 4.23 -65.80 38.55
C GLN A 730 5.48 -65.43 39.35
N LEU A 731 6.24 -64.39 38.98
CA LEU A 731 7.35 -63.90 39.81
C LEU A 731 6.88 -63.47 41.20
N VAL A 732 5.74 -62.75 41.29
CA VAL A 732 5.16 -62.34 42.57
C VAL A 732 4.81 -63.58 43.39
N ASP A 733 4.14 -64.56 42.78
CA ASP A 733 3.75 -65.80 43.46
C ASP A 733 4.96 -66.65 43.88
N GLU A 734 6.00 -66.75 43.05
CA GLU A 734 7.24 -67.46 43.36
C GLU A 734 8.00 -66.81 44.51
N TYR A 735 8.10 -65.47 44.54
CA TYR A 735 8.70 -64.75 45.65
C TYR A 735 7.98 -65.09 46.97
N TRP A 736 6.66 -65.00 46.99
CA TRP A 736 5.85 -65.28 48.19
C TRP A 736 5.85 -66.76 48.57
N SER A 737 5.98 -67.66 47.59
CA SER A 737 6.14 -69.10 47.83
C SER A 737 7.44 -69.39 48.57
N ILE A 738 8.57 -68.88 48.08
CA ILE A 738 9.88 -69.05 48.74
C ILE A 738 9.89 -68.41 50.14
N PHE A 739 9.38 -67.18 50.28
CA PHE A 739 9.24 -66.53 51.58
C PHE A 739 8.36 -67.36 52.55
N GLY A 740 7.30 -67.98 52.02
CA GLY A 740 6.43 -68.90 52.76
C GLY A 740 7.15 -70.12 53.32
N VAL A 741 8.13 -70.67 52.59
CA VAL A 741 8.98 -71.77 53.08
C VAL A 741 9.79 -71.32 54.30
N PHE A 742 10.48 -70.18 54.23
CA PHE A 742 11.21 -69.65 55.39
C PHE A 742 10.32 -69.44 56.61
N LYS A 743 9.11 -68.92 56.39
CA LYS A 743 8.12 -68.75 57.47
C LYS A 743 7.66 -70.10 58.04
N SER A 744 7.41 -71.09 57.20
CA SER A 744 6.99 -72.43 57.64
C SER A 744 8.10 -73.14 58.43
N ASP A 745 9.35 -73.05 57.97
CA ASP A 745 10.49 -73.65 58.65
C ASP A 745 10.75 -73.00 60.01
N ALA A 746 10.62 -71.66 60.09
CA ALA A 746 10.69 -70.93 61.36
C ALA A 746 9.53 -71.33 62.31
N ASP A 747 8.30 -71.48 61.80
CA ASP A 747 7.15 -71.94 62.58
C ASP A 747 7.39 -73.34 63.16
N LEU A 748 7.90 -74.28 62.35
CA LEU A 748 8.24 -75.64 62.78
C LEU A 748 9.37 -75.66 63.82
N LYS A 749 10.41 -74.83 63.63
CA LYS A 749 11.54 -74.74 64.56
C LYS A 749 11.10 -74.19 65.92
N LEU A 750 10.33 -73.10 65.92
CA LEU A 750 9.75 -72.51 67.14
C LEU A 750 8.79 -73.47 67.84
N ALA A 751 8.04 -74.28 67.09
CA ALA A 751 7.21 -75.34 67.64
C ALA A 751 8.00 -76.43 68.35
N SER A 752 9.09 -76.89 67.74
CA SER A 752 9.98 -77.86 68.39
C SER A 752 10.64 -77.28 69.65
N GLU A 753 11.03 -76.01 69.65
CA GLU A 753 11.61 -75.34 70.82
C GLU A 753 10.58 -75.20 71.95
N PHE A 754 9.31 -74.91 71.60
CA PHE A 754 8.22 -74.86 72.56
C PHE A 754 7.85 -76.24 73.15
N ASP A 755 7.85 -77.29 72.34
CA ASP A 755 7.65 -78.68 72.81
C ASP A 755 8.76 -79.07 73.79
N ALA A 756 10.03 -78.79 73.47
CA ALA A 756 11.16 -79.03 74.37
C ALA A 756 11.07 -78.23 75.68
N LEU A 757 10.55 -77.00 75.62
CA LEU A 757 10.28 -76.19 76.81
C LEU A 757 9.21 -76.84 77.70
N THR A 758 8.16 -77.41 77.09
CA THR A 758 7.09 -78.10 77.80
C THR A 758 7.60 -79.37 78.49
N ASP A 759 8.48 -80.12 77.83
CA ASP A 759 9.15 -81.29 78.43
C ASP A 759 10.04 -80.87 79.61
N LYS A 760 10.78 -79.75 79.50
CA LYS A 760 11.55 -79.19 80.63
C LYS A 760 10.65 -78.87 81.84
N LEU A 761 9.44 -78.32 81.61
CA LEU A 761 8.48 -78.01 82.67
C LEU A 761 7.91 -79.29 83.33
N GLU A 762 7.72 -80.36 82.57
CA GLU A 762 7.31 -81.65 83.10
C GLU A 762 8.39 -82.31 83.96
N LEU A 763 9.66 -82.27 83.51
CA LEU A 763 10.82 -82.70 84.30
C LEU A 763 10.99 -81.83 85.56
N LEU A 764 10.78 -80.52 85.47
CA LEU A 764 10.82 -79.62 86.61
C LEU A 764 9.76 -79.99 87.66
N ASN A 765 8.53 -80.31 87.24
CA ASN A 765 7.48 -80.79 88.14
C ASN A 765 7.88 -82.06 88.90
N ALA A 766 8.55 -83.00 88.23
CA ALA A 766 9.07 -84.21 88.88
C ALA A 766 10.16 -83.88 89.91
N ALA A 767 11.06 -82.94 89.60
CA ALA A 767 12.12 -82.49 90.51
C ALA A 767 11.59 -81.68 91.70
N ILE A 768 10.56 -80.85 91.51
CA ILE A 768 9.86 -80.12 92.58
C ILE A 768 9.22 -81.10 93.58
N ARG A 769 8.60 -82.19 93.12
CA ARG A 769 8.06 -83.25 94.00
C ARG A 769 9.14 -83.89 94.88
N LYS A 770 10.37 -84.00 94.37
CA LYS A 770 11.54 -84.49 95.10
C LYS A 770 12.22 -83.43 95.98
N ARG A 771 11.73 -82.18 95.99
CA ARG A 771 12.31 -81.00 96.67
C ARG A 771 13.69 -80.59 96.16
N GLU A 772 14.05 -80.96 94.93
CA GLU A 772 15.35 -80.63 94.32
C GLU A 772 15.38 -79.25 93.65
N LYS A 773 14.20 -78.66 93.41
CA LYS A 773 13.98 -77.44 92.62
C LYS A 773 12.93 -76.54 93.28
N ASN A 774 12.99 -75.24 93.02
CA ASN A 774 12.16 -74.24 93.71
C ASN A 774 11.44 -73.27 92.73
N VAL A 775 10.78 -72.26 93.29
CA VAL A 775 10.03 -71.23 92.55
C VAL A 775 10.89 -70.49 91.51
N THR A 776 12.18 -70.28 91.78
CA THR A 776 13.08 -69.55 90.87
C THR A 776 13.34 -70.34 89.59
N ASP A 777 13.43 -71.66 89.67
CA ASP A 777 13.59 -72.54 88.50
C ASP A 777 12.31 -72.53 87.62
N LEU A 778 11.11 -72.47 88.23
CA LEU A 778 9.85 -72.31 87.51
C LEU A 778 9.78 -70.96 86.79
N HIS A 779 10.23 -69.89 87.44
CA HIS A 779 10.26 -68.55 86.86
C HIS A 779 11.24 -68.45 85.67
N ALA A 780 12.38 -69.14 85.70
CA ALA A 780 13.33 -69.16 84.58
C ALA A 780 12.72 -69.80 83.32
N ILE A 781 12.02 -70.92 83.47
CA ILE A 781 11.30 -71.58 82.36
C ILE A 781 10.14 -70.72 81.84
N GLN A 782 9.46 -69.98 82.72
CA GLN A 782 8.42 -69.03 82.31
C GLN A 782 8.98 -67.85 81.50
N LEU A 783 10.15 -67.31 81.85
CA LEU A 783 10.83 -66.26 81.08
C LEU A 783 11.27 -66.74 79.69
N GLU A 784 11.80 -67.96 79.57
CA GLU A 784 12.13 -68.57 78.27
C GLU A 784 10.87 -68.66 77.37
N ARG A 785 9.72 -69.03 77.95
CA ARG A 785 8.43 -69.03 77.23
C ARG A 785 8.01 -67.62 76.80
N GLU A 786 8.12 -66.64 77.68
CA GLU A 786 7.71 -65.26 77.36
C GLU A 786 8.55 -64.67 76.23
N SER A 787 9.86 -64.97 76.19
CA SER A 787 10.73 -64.58 75.09
C SER A 787 10.28 -65.19 73.75
N LEU A 788 9.99 -66.49 73.74
CA LEU A 788 9.51 -67.23 72.56
C LEU A 788 8.13 -66.70 72.10
N LEU A 789 7.20 -66.47 73.04
CA LEU A 789 5.88 -65.89 72.75
C LEU A 789 5.93 -64.47 72.22
N SER A 790 6.87 -63.66 72.72
CA SER A 790 7.09 -62.29 72.23
C SER A 790 7.51 -62.30 70.76
N TYR A 791 8.47 -63.18 70.41
CA TYR A 791 8.91 -63.37 69.02
C TYR A 791 7.75 -63.83 68.13
N VAL A 792 6.97 -64.80 68.58
CA VAL A 792 5.85 -65.38 67.81
C VAL A 792 4.73 -64.39 67.57
N LYS A 793 4.37 -63.63 68.60
CA LYS A 793 3.33 -62.60 68.51
C LYS A 793 3.75 -61.47 67.56
N HIS A 794 5.03 -61.17 67.49
CA HIS A 794 5.55 -60.12 66.62
C HIS A 794 5.51 -60.51 65.13
N TYR A 795 5.75 -61.79 64.79
CA TYR A 795 5.84 -62.25 63.39
C TYR A 795 4.65 -63.09 62.88
N GLY A 796 3.68 -63.42 63.73
CA GLY A 796 2.40 -64.00 63.33
C GLY A 796 2.49 -65.42 62.78
N PHE A 797 3.07 -66.34 63.56
CA PHE A 797 3.12 -67.78 63.28
C PHE A 797 1.85 -68.49 63.78
N GLN A 798 1.05 -69.04 62.87
CA GLN A 798 -0.26 -69.61 63.19
C GLN A 798 -0.17 -71.07 63.66
N ALA A 799 0.78 -71.87 63.17
CA ALA A 799 0.87 -73.27 63.57
C ALA A 799 1.32 -73.39 65.02
N LEU A 800 2.23 -72.54 65.47
CA LEU A 800 2.60 -72.45 66.87
C LEU A 800 1.47 -71.93 67.77
N ASP A 801 0.68 -70.94 67.34
CA ASP A 801 -0.47 -70.45 68.12
C ASP A 801 -1.50 -71.56 68.37
N GLU A 802 -1.77 -72.40 67.37
CA GLU A 802 -2.61 -73.59 67.51
C GLU A 802 -1.98 -74.67 68.40
N ARG A 803 -0.66 -74.89 68.31
CA ARG A 803 0.07 -75.80 69.21
C ARG A 803 0.05 -75.33 70.67
N LEU A 804 0.23 -74.03 70.91
CA LEU A 804 0.15 -73.39 72.21
C LEU A 804 -1.20 -73.64 72.89
N LYS A 805 -2.30 -73.55 72.13
CA LYS A 805 -3.67 -73.85 72.61
C LYS A 805 -3.85 -75.32 73.02
N ARG A 806 -3.17 -76.24 72.35
CA ARG A 806 -3.25 -77.70 72.61
C ARG A 806 -2.23 -78.19 73.63
N SER A 807 -1.29 -77.34 74.05
CA SER A 807 -0.22 -77.70 74.98
C SER A 807 -0.73 -77.98 76.40
N ARG A 808 -0.07 -78.93 77.07
CA ARG A 808 -0.28 -79.18 78.51
C ARG A 808 0.39 -78.15 79.42
N TRP A 809 1.00 -77.11 78.84
CA TRP A 809 1.77 -76.10 79.55
C TRP A 809 1.03 -75.50 80.75
N HIS A 810 -0.20 -75.03 80.54
CA HIS A 810 -0.98 -74.39 81.60
C HIS A 810 -1.34 -75.35 82.74
N SER A 811 -1.63 -76.62 82.42
CA SER A 811 -1.88 -77.64 83.45
C SER A 811 -0.60 -78.00 84.22
N LEU A 812 0.54 -78.11 83.54
CA LEU A 812 1.83 -78.40 84.16
C LEU A 812 2.32 -77.23 85.02
N CYS A 813 2.14 -75.98 84.58
CA CYS A 813 2.44 -74.79 85.39
C CYS A 813 1.59 -74.72 86.65
N ARG A 814 0.26 -74.91 86.55
CA ARG A 814 -0.62 -74.95 87.73
C ARG A 814 -0.26 -76.06 88.70
N GLN A 815 0.17 -77.21 88.18
CA GLN A 815 0.65 -78.31 88.99
C GLN A 815 1.94 -77.94 89.74
N ALA A 816 2.88 -77.27 89.08
CA ALA A 816 4.11 -76.76 89.71
C ALA A 816 3.77 -75.73 90.81
N GLU A 817 2.90 -74.78 90.52
CA GLU A 817 2.43 -73.76 91.46
C GLU A 817 1.72 -74.38 92.68
N SER A 818 0.86 -75.39 92.45
CA SER A 818 0.17 -76.15 93.51
C SER A 818 1.15 -76.95 94.39
N LEU A 819 2.18 -77.56 93.80
CA LEU A 819 3.19 -78.31 94.55
C LEU A 819 4.09 -77.39 95.38
N LEU A 820 4.25 -76.14 94.96
CA LEU A 820 5.07 -75.13 95.63
C LEU A 820 4.29 -74.31 96.67
N SER A 821 2.95 -74.46 96.80
CA SER A 821 2.13 -73.67 97.75
C SER A 821 0.80 -74.35 98.15
N PRO A 822 0.66 -74.94 99.36
CA PRO A 822 -0.61 -75.43 99.88
C PRO A 822 -1.52 -74.26 100.32
N SER A 823 -2.72 -74.20 99.75
CA SER A 823 -3.68 -73.08 99.81
C SER A 823 -4.17 -72.72 101.21
N TRP A 824 -4.23 -71.43 101.56
CA TRP A 824 -5.24 -70.82 102.45
C TRP A 824 -5.75 -69.50 101.84
N SER A 825 -7.02 -69.24 102.09
CA SER A 825 -7.95 -68.28 101.49
C SER A 825 -7.70 -66.79 101.79
N GLN A 826 -7.98 -65.89 100.84
CA GLN A 826 -9.01 -64.83 100.91
C GLN A 826 -8.94 -63.85 99.72
N LYS A 827 -10.13 -63.56 99.17
CA LYS A 827 -10.63 -62.28 98.63
C LYS A 827 -9.58 -61.24 98.14
N GLU A 828 -9.59 -60.92 96.84
CA GLU A 828 -10.24 -59.71 96.29
C GLU A 828 -9.98 -59.53 94.78
N ASN A 829 -10.99 -59.00 94.11
CA ASN A 829 -11.03 -58.31 92.81
C ASN A 829 -11.01 -59.10 91.48
N VAL A 830 -12.26 -59.26 91.03
CA VAL A 830 -12.77 -59.52 89.68
C VAL A 830 -12.78 -58.22 88.84
N ARG A 831 -12.65 -58.38 87.51
CA ARG A 831 -12.68 -57.41 86.38
C ARG A 831 -11.33 -56.74 86.10
N GLY A 832 -10.71 -56.90 84.94
CA GLY A 832 -11.29 -56.99 83.59
C GLY A 832 -10.75 -55.79 82.80
N LYS A 833 -9.59 -55.96 82.16
CA LYS A 833 -9.39 -55.83 80.70
C LYS A 833 -9.94 -54.56 80.05
N ASN A 834 -8.98 -53.77 79.57
CA ASN A 834 -8.98 -53.05 78.29
C ASN A 834 -10.01 -51.93 78.06
N GLY A 835 -9.55 -50.71 78.28
CA GLY A 835 -9.98 -49.47 77.65
C GLY A 835 -9.17 -48.37 78.34
N ASP A 836 -8.04 -47.91 77.82
CA ASP A 836 -8.03 -46.60 77.16
C ASP A 836 -6.75 -46.37 76.34
N LYS A 837 -6.57 -47.17 75.28
CA LYS A 837 -5.91 -46.68 74.05
C LYS A 837 -6.89 -46.02 73.08
N ASN A 838 -8.19 -46.00 73.41
CA ASN A 838 -9.24 -45.42 72.57
C ASN A 838 -9.60 -43.98 72.95
N ALA A 839 -9.59 -43.57 74.22
CA ALA A 839 -9.89 -42.18 74.59
C ALA A 839 -8.94 -41.13 73.99
N ASN A 840 -7.63 -41.44 73.87
CA ASN A 840 -6.65 -40.54 73.26
C ASN A 840 -6.58 -40.60 71.72
N ARG A 841 -7.20 -41.62 71.09
CA ARG A 841 -7.30 -41.76 69.63
C ARG A 841 -8.59 -41.11 69.12
N GLU A 842 -9.70 -41.29 69.83
CA GLU A 842 -10.98 -40.65 69.52
C GLU A 842 -10.91 -39.12 69.66
N GLN A 843 -10.22 -38.57 70.67
CA GLN A 843 -10.03 -37.11 70.80
C GLN A 843 -9.16 -36.54 69.66
N ARG A 844 -8.14 -37.28 69.20
CA ARG A 844 -7.29 -36.86 68.06
C ARG A 844 -8.02 -36.97 66.73
N ASP A 845 -8.80 -38.03 66.52
CA ASP A 845 -9.59 -38.23 65.31
C ASP A 845 -10.78 -37.24 65.26
N HIS A 846 -11.36 -36.89 66.42
CA HIS A 846 -12.36 -35.83 66.54
C HIS A 846 -11.77 -34.45 66.20
N ASN A 847 -10.63 -34.07 66.79
CA ASN A 847 -9.97 -32.80 66.50
C ASN A 847 -9.47 -32.71 65.04
N ALA A 848 -8.99 -33.82 64.46
CA ALA A 848 -8.62 -33.89 63.05
C ALA A 848 -9.85 -33.78 62.11
N SER A 849 -10.99 -34.35 62.51
CA SER A 849 -12.26 -34.24 61.79
C SER A 849 -12.80 -32.80 61.82
N VAL A 850 -12.81 -32.14 62.99
CA VAL A 850 -13.23 -30.74 63.14
C VAL A 850 -12.32 -29.79 62.36
N LEU A 851 -10.99 -29.99 62.40
CA LEU A 851 -10.04 -29.22 61.58
C LEU A 851 -10.27 -29.42 60.08
N THR A 852 -10.70 -30.61 59.65
CA THR A 852 -11.06 -30.88 58.25
C THR A 852 -12.35 -30.15 57.86
N GLN A 853 -13.34 -30.09 58.74
CA GLN A 853 -14.58 -29.34 58.52
C GLN A 853 -14.36 -27.82 58.50
N ILE A 854 -13.52 -27.28 59.39
CA ILE A 854 -13.13 -25.86 59.37
C ILE A 854 -12.42 -25.51 58.05
N ARG A 855 -11.46 -26.33 57.62
CA ARG A 855 -10.76 -26.15 56.32
C ARG A 855 -11.71 -26.24 55.12
N TYR A 856 -12.75 -27.06 55.20
CA TYR A 856 -13.78 -27.16 54.17
C TYR A 856 -14.61 -25.87 54.09
N GLN A 857 -15.10 -25.34 55.22
CA GLN A 857 -15.86 -24.07 55.24
C GLN A 857 -14.97 -22.88 54.81
N GLU A 858 -13.70 -22.83 55.22
CA GLU A 858 -12.76 -21.80 54.74
C GLU A 858 -12.54 -21.87 53.22
N ARG A 859 -12.48 -23.09 52.65
CA ARG A 859 -12.31 -23.29 51.20
C ARG A 859 -13.56 -22.86 50.43
N ASP A 860 -14.75 -23.11 50.97
CA ASP A 860 -16.01 -22.65 50.39
C ASP A 860 -16.16 -21.14 50.43
N ILE A 861 -15.79 -20.47 51.53
CA ILE A 861 -15.76 -19.01 51.63
C ILE A 861 -14.75 -18.42 50.62
N ARG A 862 -13.55 -18.99 50.53
CA ARG A 862 -12.55 -18.58 49.52
C ARG A 862 -13.07 -18.76 48.09
N ARG A 863 -13.81 -19.84 47.81
CA ARG A 863 -14.44 -20.10 46.51
C ARG A 863 -15.57 -19.11 46.22
N TYR A 864 -16.44 -18.82 47.19
CA TYR A 864 -17.52 -17.84 47.04
C TYR A 864 -16.97 -16.42 46.80
N CYS A 865 -15.94 -16.01 47.55
CA CYS A 865 -15.32 -14.68 47.41
C CYS A 865 -14.46 -14.58 46.14
N SER A 866 -13.87 -15.67 45.64
CA SER A 866 -13.06 -15.67 44.40
C SER A 866 -13.82 -15.20 43.15
N VAL A 867 -15.15 -15.37 43.13
CA VAL A 867 -16.04 -14.90 42.05
C VAL A 867 -16.14 -13.36 42.02
N TYR A 868 -15.92 -12.69 43.15
CA TYR A 868 -15.96 -11.22 43.26
C TYR A 868 -14.59 -10.56 43.11
N VAL A 869 -13.50 -11.33 43.26
CA VAL A 869 -12.11 -10.86 43.07
C VAL A 869 -11.81 -10.48 41.61
N THR A 870 -12.54 -11.03 40.65
CA THR A 870 -12.27 -10.80 39.22
C THR A 870 -12.96 -9.58 38.61
N ASN A 871 -13.91 -8.92 39.28
CA ASN A 871 -14.73 -7.90 38.61
C ASN A 871 -14.55 -6.44 39.03
N LYS A 872 -13.94 -6.09 40.16
CA LYS A 872 -13.63 -4.67 40.51
C LYS A 872 -12.43 -4.52 41.44
N GLY A 873 -11.22 -4.61 40.90
CA GLY A 873 -10.03 -3.85 41.35
C GLY A 873 -9.43 -4.04 42.76
N VAL A 874 -10.00 -4.81 43.68
CA VAL A 874 -9.44 -4.98 45.05
C VAL A 874 -8.75 -6.35 45.20
N LYS A 875 -7.42 -6.36 45.38
CA LYS A 875 -6.66 -7.58 45.74
C LYS A 875 -6.81 -7.87 47.24
N LEU A 876 -7.78 -8.70 47.61
CA LEU A 876 -7.91 -9.23 48.96
C LEU A 876 -7.01 -10.47 49.15
N ASN A 877 -6.11 -10.42 50.13
CA ASN A 877 -5.35 -11.59 50.54
C ASN A 877 -6.22 -12.45 51.47
N LEU A 878 -6.71 -13.57 50.94
CA LEU A 878 -7.53 -14.55 51.69
C LEU A 878 -6.70 -15.67 52.32
N ASN A 879 -5.37 -15.58 52.24
CA ASN A 879 -4.42 -16.50 52.85
C ASN A 879 -3.84 -15.86 54.12
N GLY A 880 -4.30 -16.33 55.27
CA GLY A 880 -3.96 -15.81 56.59
C GLY A 880 -4.72 -16.55 57.70
N THR A 881 -4.50 -16.15 58.95
CA THR A 881 -5.22 -16.72 60.11
C THR A 881 -6.73 -16.43 60.04
N TYR A 882 -7.57 -17.20 60.75
CA TYR A 882 -9.02 -16.97 60.79
C TYR A 882 -9.39 -15.52 61.15
N GLY A 883 -8.64 -14.88 62.05
CA GLY A 883 -8.81 -13.46 62.40
C GLY A 883 -8.53 -12.49 61.25
N GLN A 884 -7.59 -12.83 60.35
CA GLN A 884 -7.32 -12.07 59.12
C GLN A 884 -8.41 -12.30 58.07
N LEU A 885 -8.91 -13.54 57.93
CA LEU A 885 -10.02 -13.89 57.03
C LEU A 885 -11.31 -13.13 57.42
N LYS A 886 -11.64 -13.09 58.72
CA LYS A 886 -12.85 -12.42 59.25
C LYS A 886 -12.83 -10.90 59.03
N ARG A 887 -11.70 -10.22 59.24
CA ARG A 887 -11.56 -8.77 58.96
C ARG A 887 -11.73 -8.45 57.48
N ASN A 888 -11.13 -9.25 56.60
CA ASN A 888 -11.16 -9.04 55.16
C ASN A 888 -12.57 -9.25 54.57
N ILE A 889 -13.39 -10.12 55.15
CA ILE A 889 -14.79 -10.34 54.74
C ILE A 889 -15.70 -9.21 55.22
N ASN A 890 -15.48 -8.65 56.40
CA ASN A 890 -16.25 -7.49 56.88
C ASN A 890 -16.07 -6.27 55.97
N ILE A 891 -14.87 -6.05 55.42
CA ILE A 891 -14.57 -4.98 54.44
C ILE A 891 -15.32 -5.19 53.11
N LEU A 892 -15.49 -6.45 52.66
CA LEU A 892 -16.29 -6.79 51.47
C LEU A 892 -17.80 -6.57 51.68
N ASN A 893 -18.27 -6.66 52.93
CA ASN A 893 -19.68 -6.63 53.30
C ASN A 893 -20.30 -5.21 53.21
N GLU A 894 -19.49 -4.15 53.30
CA GLU A 894 -19.99 -2.76 53.32
C GLU A 894 -20.31 -2.19 51.93
N GLU A 895 -19.59 -2.57 50.86
CA GLU A 895 -19.69 -1.83 49.58
C GLU A 895 -19.98 -2.66 48.31
N TYR A 896 -19.88 -4.00 48.30
CA TYR A 896 -19.79 -4.74 47.02
C TYR A 896 -20.61 -6.04 46.87
N LEU A 897 -21.41 -6.46 47.86
CA LEU A 897 -22.16 -7.73 47.84
C LEU A 897 -23.69 -7.56 47.87
N SER A 898 -24.41 -8.44 47.17
CA SER A 898 -25.89 -8.52 47.25
C SER A 898 -26.36 -9.12 48.58
N ASN A 899 -27.52 -8.71 49.10
CA ASN A 899 -28.06 -9.16 50.40
C ASN A 899 -28.13 -10.68 50.57
N SER A 900 -28.47 -11.42 49.50
CA SER A 900 -28.46 -12.88 49.48
C SER A 900 -27.06 -13.47 49.72
N THR A 901 -26.03 -12.82 49.21
CA THR A 901 -24.63 -13.24 49.37
C THR A 901 -24.09 -12.91 50.77
N LYS A 902 -24.53 -11.78 51.35
CA LYS A 902 -24.19 -11.38 52.72
C LYS A 902 -24.68 -12.42 53.74
N LEU A 903 -25.94 -12.84 53.62
CA LEU A 903 -26.55 -13.86 54.47
C LEU A 903 -25.84 -15.23 54.37
N ILE A 904 -25.40 -15.61 53.17
CA ILE A 904 -24.64 -16.87 52.97
C ILE A 904 -23.28 -16.78 53.65
N LEU A 905 -22.57 -15.66 53.55
CA LEU A 905 -21.25 -15.49 54.16
C LEU A 905 -21.31 -15.39 55.69
N GLU A 906 -22.33 -14.72 56.23
CA GLU A 906 -22.57 -14.64 57.68
C GLU A 906 -22.91 -16.01 58.28
N SER A 907 -23.76 -16.80 57.61
CA SER A 907 -24.07 -18.18 58.03
C SER A 907 -22.81 -19.07 58.08
N LYS A 908 -21.92 -18.95 57.09
CA LYS A 908 -20.69 -19.75 56.99
C LYS A 908 -19.62 -19.33 58.00
N LEU A 909 -19.49 -18.03 58.27
CA LEU A 909 -18.62 -17.53 59.34
C LEU A 909 -19.12 -17.94 60.72
N SER A 910 -20.43 -17.96 60.94
CA SER A 910 -21.02 -18.43 62.19
C SER A 910 -20.76 -19.92 62.43
N ALA A 911 -20.89 -20.75 61.39
CA ALA A 911 -20.57 -22.19 61.47
C ALA A 911 -19.09 -22.46 61.81
N ILE A 912 -18.16 -21.65 61.29
CA ILE A 912 -16.74 -21.77 61.66
C ILE A 912 -16.52 -21.39 63.14
N SER A 913 -17.19 -20.34 63.62
CA SER A 913 -17.11 -19.93 65.03
C SER A 913 -17.71 -20.97 65.99
N GLU A 914 -18.77 -21.68 65.60
CA GLU A 914 -19.34 -22.80 66.37
C GLU A 914 -18.42 -24.03 66.38
N LEU A 915 -17.78 -24.36 65.26
CA LEU A 915 -16.79 -25.46 65.17
C LEU A 915 -15.52 -25.18 65.97
N TYR A 916 -15.12 -23.92 66.12
CA TYR A 916 -14.04 -23.54 67.03
C TYR A 916 -14.45 -23.66 68.50
N ALA A 917 -15.69 -23.30 68.84
CA ALA A 917 -16.21 -23.47 70.20
C ALA A 917 -16.36 -24.95 70.60
N SER A 918 -16.66 -25.86 69.65
CA SER A 918 -16.74 -27.30 69.93
C SER A 918 -15.38 -27.98 70.19
N THR A 919 -14.27 -27.27 69.98
CA THR A 919 -12.92 -27.75 70.38
C THR A 919 -12.49 -27.27 71.77
N ILE A 920 -13.26 -26.36 72.39
CA ILE A 920 -13.00 -25.75 73.69
C ILE A 920 -14.31 -25.77 74.50
N ASN A 921 -14.68 -26.96 75.00
CA ASN A 921 -15.61 -27.28 76.10
C ASN A 921 -15.56 -28.83 76.18
N ASP A 922 -15.05 -29.52 77.18
CA ASP A 922 -14.70 -29.17 78.56
C ASP A 922 -13.37 -29.84 78.97
N GLN A 923 -12.80 -29.32 80.05
CA GLN A 923 -12.03 -30.08 81.03
C GLN A 923 -12.76 -31.35 81.49
#